data_AF-A0A428Z0U5-F1
#
_entry.id   AF-A0A428Z0U5-F1
#
_cell.length_a   1.000
_cell.length_b   1.000
_cell.length_c   1.000
_cell.angle_alpha   90.00
_cell.angle_beta   90.00
_cell.angle_gamma   90.00
#
_symmetry.space_group_name_H-M   'P 1'
#
loop_
_entity.id
_entity.type
_entity.pdbx_description
1 polymer ?
#
loop_
_entity_poly.entity_id
_entity_poly.type
_entity_poly.pdbx_seq_one_letter_code
_entity_poly.pdbx_strand_id
1 'polypeptide(L)'
;MTRQIEAGHVDLGFRITHRLRPVELIAPGLTQFDTDVPADLASIGGAQGLRPNGGRVRTQHRPVAPFATVIADIDQQSGGFLDLGLSTEDGDALEAGFDLEDFRVRIVITVDGDRQVIAEADLPRPVPQSVAFTINEFAVTALVFTDGEWRPLVNARDAVAERVDLRRPEVLSRYGYSFCGKDITPKRVRAGYFGHVGLRDPSVVQHADGRPYYRDGRLMLMFIAAGMGFAQQAHWSVWAVPPEAPERMEHVGALFFEHDGLVNADHAGQVVYDDDTGEFIVVTCTGNIPTPGVSIRHARTSIDLMSAGVHVLPNEHFELPDTGGVSAWDPGLTKIDGRWHLTYVDVVAMQPQLTFHPTLAVGEPGADYVEPMRVLGADTAAGRTEGPALRKFGEQWYVLAADETAREYQVYDLTMRRIGTLDAPFLSGAPFPQTIEAGPGEWLLITSDDTQFAGEFFGYGTHGDVIVMRGTEKAGKTYGDGVLSHELPDELRRLRLLEQLLDPETTRILDERGIQPSWRCLEIGAGAGSVARWLADRCPQGTVLATDLNPRFLDASWAPNLEVRQHDVTAEDFPPESFELVHARAVVTHLRDQEGTVARAAKWLTPGGWLVIEEPDGFPRESSPYPKFRVLTQAFERLFDTRQDDPRWPRRIPAAMAAAGLVDIGFSVRLVWVGDGGLGEQWWRTFINQLRPRLTGGGLLTESEFEAAMSELDDPAFFDMVEAVFSVWGRRPGNEAGDKS
;
A
#
# COMPACT_ATOMS: atom_id res chain seq x y z
N MET A 1 12.96 12.11 -28.03
CA MET A 1 12.04 11.37 -28.91
C MET A 1 10.98 10.80 -28.00
N THR A 2 9.83 11.47 -27.96
CA THR A 2 8.78 11.33 -26.95
C THR A 2 8.07 9.99 -27.14
N ARG A 3 8.22 9.05 -26.19
CA ARG A 3 7.42 7.82 -26.17
C ARG A 3 6.05 8.18 -25.61
N GLN A 4 5.02 8.06 -26.44
CA GLN A 4 3.63 7.98 -25.99
C GLN A 4 3.50 6.70 -25.15
N ILE A 5 3.16 6.87 -23.87
CA ILE A 5 2.64 5.79 -23.04
C ILE A 5 1.21 5.57 -23.55
N GLU A 6 1.00 4.49 -24.31
CA GLU A 6 -0.35 4.04 -24.67
C GLU A 6 -1.13 3.64 -23.41
N ALA A 7 -2.45 3.84 -23.46
CA ALA A 7 -3.33 3.93 -22.30
C ALA A 7 -3.23 2.73 -21.33
N GLY A 8 -2.93 3.04 -20.06
CA GLY A 8 -3.75 2.52 -18.96
C GLY A 8 -3.12 1.63 -17.89
N HIS A 9 -1.81 1.52 -17.72
CA HIS A 9 -1.25 0.77 -16.56
C HIS A 9 -0.04 1.47 -15.92
N VAL A 10 -0.08 1.60 -14.59
CA VAL A 10 1.07 2.02 -13.77
C VAL A 10 2.00 0.81 -13.63
N ASP A 11 3.01 0.67 -14.49
CA ASP A 11 3.93 -0.47 -14.50
C ASP A 11 5.11 -0.26 -13.54
N LEU A 12 4.81 0.02 -12.27
CA LEU A 12 5.79 0.20 -11.20
C LEU A 12 5.82 -1.03 -10.31
N GLY A 13 7.01 -1.47 -9.91
CA GLY A 13 7.20 -2.51 -8.91
C GLY A 13 7.95 -1.96 -7.70
N PHE A 14 7.33 -2.02 -6.52
CA PHE A 14 7.87 -1.46 -5.29
C PHE A 14 8.43 -2.56 -4.37
N ARG A 15 9.52 -2.24 -3.68
CA ARG A 15 10.07 -3.06 -2.60
C ARG A 15 10.36 -2.20 -1.37
N ILE A 16 10.13 -2.78 -0.20
CA ILE A 16 10.47 -2.12 1.07
C ILE A 16 11.98 -1.92 1.13
N THR A 17 12.39 -0.70 1.45
CA THR A 17 13.81 -0.34 1.64
C THR A 17 14.09 0.10 3.06
N HIS A 18 13.12 0.74 3.73
CA HIS A 18 13.26 1.19 5.11
C HIS A 18 11.98 0.89 5.89
N ARG A 19 12.17 0.57 7.16
CA ARG A 19 11.15 0.53 8.20
C ARG A 19 11.67 1.40 9.34
N LEU A 20 10.97 2.48 9.64
CA LEU A 20 11.37 3.46 10.63
C LEU A 20 10.33 3.45 11.74
N ARG A 21 10.80 3.41 12.99
CA ARG A 21 9.94 3.49 14.18
C ARG A 21 10.19 4.81 14.90
N PRO A 22 9.61 5.92 14.41
CA PRO A 22 9.79 7.22 15.03
C PRO A 22 8.96 7.27 16.32
N VAL A 23 9.62 7.41 17.48
CA VAL A 23 8.98 7.58 18.79
C VAL A 23 9.73 8.68 19.54
N GLU A 24 9.09 9.83 19.68
CA GLU A 24 9.63 10.97 20.40
C GLU A 24 8.52 11.68 21.18
N LEU A 25 8.60 11.68 22.51
CA LEU A 25 7.59 12.37 23.33
C LEU A 25 7.65 13.89 23.17
N ILE A 26 8.83 14.46 22.91
CA ILE A 26 9.01 15.85 22.47
C ILE A 26 9.86 15.80 21.20
N ALA A 27 9.31 16.24 20.07
CA ALA A 27 10.08 16.37 18.84
C ALA A 27 11.13 17.49 19.01
N PRO A 28 12.40 17.31 18.57
CA PRO A 28 13.46 18.30 18.75
C PRO A 28 13.07 19.72 18.30
N GLY A 29 12.40 19.84 17.14
CA GLY A 29 11.93 21.13 16.60
C GLY A 29 10.80 21.79 17.39
N LEU A 30 10.16 21.07 18.30
CA LEU A 30 9.01 21.53 19.10
C LEU A 30 9.32 21.67 20.60
N THR A 31 10.59 21.54 20.98
CA THR A 31 11.04 21.82 22.36
C THR A 31 10.93 23.31 22.63
N GLN A 32 10.23 23.69 23.71
CA GLN A 32 10.03 25.09 24.09
C GLN A 32 10.85 25.50 25.31
N PHE A 33 11.24 24.54 26.14
CA PHE A 33 12.03 24.79 27.35
C PHE A 33 12.98 23.63 27.59
N ASP A 34 14.23 23.94 27.88
CA ASP A 34 15.26 22.94 28.17
C ASP A 34 16.31 23.49 29.13
N THR A 35 16.50 22.84 30.28
CA THR A 35 17.46 23.30 31.29
C THR A 35 18.92 23.18 30.87
N ASP A 36 19.23 22.46 29.78
CA ASP A 36 20.58 22.49 29.18
C ASP A 36 20.82 23.79 28.38
N VAL A 37 19.76 24.53 28.03
CA VAL A 37 19.85 25.84 27.39
C VAL A 37 20.08 26.92 28.47
N PRO A 38 21.18 27.69 28.42
CA PRO A 38 21.51 28.65 29.49
C PRO A 38 20.45 29.72 29.75
N ALA A 39 19.75 30.17 28.71
CA ALA A 39 18.68 31.17 28.84
C ALA A 39 17.48 30.62 29.62
N ASP A 40 17.06 29.39 29.31
CA ASP A 40 15.94 28.71 29.95
C ASP A 40 16.25 28.40 31.41
N LEU A 41 17.45 27.89 31.69
CA LEU A 41 17.91 27.66 33.05
C LEU A 41 17.95 28.96 33.87
N ALA A 42 18.42 30.07 33.28
CA ALA A 42 18.41 31.36 33.94
C ALA A 42 16.98 31.87 34.22
N SER A 43 16.03 31.59 33.33
CA SER A 43 14.63 32.03 33.45
C SER A 43 13.91 31.48 34.68
N ILE A 44 14.39 30.35 35.23
CA ILE A 44 13.85 29.71 36.44
C ILE A 44 14.70 29.96 37.69
N GLY A 45 15.67 30.87 37.65
CA GLY A 45 16.57 31.16 38.79
C GLY A 45 17.83 30.28 38.84
N GLY A 46 18.24 29.70 37.72
CA GLY A 46 19.47 28.92 37.61
C GLY A 46 19.37 27.55 38.28
N ALA A 47 20.50 27.04 38.77
CA ALA A 47 20.58 25.74 39.43
C ALA A 47 19.70 25.63 40.69
N GLN A 48 19.34 26.74 41.34
CA GLN A 48 18.38 26.72 42.46
C GLN A 48 16.96 26.45 41.98
N GLY A 49 16.59 26.93 40.78
CA GLY A 49 15.30 26.65 40.16
C GLY A 49 15.07 25.18 39.85
N LEU A 50 16.14 24.45 39.48
CA LEU A 50 16.09 22.99 39.27
C LEU A 50 15.76 22.20 40.54
N ARG A 51 15.98 22.78 41.73
CA ARG A 51 15.68 22.14 43.02
C ARG A 51 14.75 23.03 43.84
N PRO A 52 13.46 23.11 43.49
CA PRO A 52 12.59 24.08 44.12
C PRO A 52 12.10 23.67 45.53
N ASN A 53 12.50 22.49 46.04
CA ASN A 53 12.23 21.96 47.39
C ASN A 53 10.78 22.20 47.86
N GLY A 54 9.82 21.75 47.05
CA GLY A 54 8.37 21.90 47.29
C GLY A 54 7.75 23.17 46.69
N GLY A 55 8.57 24.08 46.17
CA GLY A 55 8.11 25.18 45.31
C GLY A 55 7.80 24.70 43.90
N ARG A 56 6.78 25.30 43.28
CA ARG A 56 6.44 25.04 41.88
C ARG A 56 7.22 25.97 40.97
N VAL A 57 7.93 25.39 39.99
CA VAL A 57 8.50 26.14 38.88
C VAL A 57 7.50 26.11 37.74
N ARG A 58 7.21 27.29 37.18
CA ARG A 58 6.48 27.42 35.93
C ARG A 58 7.35 28.15 34.92
N THR A 59 7.48 27.55 33.75
CA THR A 59 8.22 28.16 32.64
C THR A 59 7.46 29.36 32.09
N GLN A 60 8.15 30.19 31.31
CA GLN A 60 7.51 31.33 30.62
C GLN A 60 6.71 30.89 29.38
N HIS A 61 6.87 29.64 28.95
CA HIS A 61 6.25 29.09 27.75
C HIS A 61 4.87 28.53 28.07
N ARG A 62 3.92 28.79 27.17
CA ARG A 62 2.54 28.31 27.25
C ARG A 62 2.17 27.62 25.94
N PRO A 63 1.63 26.38 25.98
CA PRO A 63 1.14 25.72 24.79
C PRO A 63 -0.08 26.47 24.23
N VAL A 64 -0.17 26.58 22.91
CA VAL A 64 -1.33 27.13 22.18
C VAL A 64 -2.28 26.06 21.64
N ALA A 65 -1.96 24.79 21.83
CA ALA A 65 -2.84 23.65 21.58
C ALA A 65 -2.70 22.63 22.73
N PRO A 66 -3.71 21.78 23.01
CA PRO A 66 -3.74 20.91 24.19
C PRO A 66 -2.86 19.64 24.04
N PHE A 67 -1.64 19.81 23.54
CA PHE A 67 -0.68 18.75 23.26
C PHE A 67 0.67 19.14 23.85
N ALA A 68 0.99 18.62 25.04
CA ALA A 68 2.15 19.06 25.80
C ALA A 68 2.83 17.88 26.47
N THR A 69 4.15 18.00 26.63
CA THR A 69 4.98 17.02 27.31
C THR A 69 6.00 17.73 28.20
N VAL A 70 6.23 17.16 29.38
CA VAL A 70 7.31 17.54 30.29
C VAL A 70 8.09 16.28 30.65
N ILE A 71 9.40 16.29 30.41
CA ILE A 71 10.32 15.19 30.68
C ILE A 71 11.34 15.65 31.72
N ALA A 72 11.62 14.80 32.70
CA ALA A 72 12.73 14.99 33.62
C ALA A 72 13.67 13.79 33.59
N ASP A 73 14.94 14.05 33.34
CA ASP A 73 16.02 13.07 33.49
C ASP A 73 16.46 13.07 34.96
N ILE A 74 16.52 11.91 35.60
CA ILE A 74 16.76 11.78 37.03
C ILE A 74 17.97 10.89 37.33
N ASP A 75 18.57 11.06 38.51
CA ASP A 75 19.53 10.08 39.00
C ASP A 75 18.80 8.82 39.50
N GLN A 76 19.27 7.63 39.11
CA GLN A 76 18.66 6.37 39.54
C GLN A 76 18.93 6.07 41.02
N GLN A 77 19.79 6.86 41.68
CA GLN A 77 19.99 6.85 43.14
C GLN A 77 19.14 7.90 43.87
N SER A 78 18.35 8.70 43.15
CA SER A 78 17.48 9.71 43.75
C SER A 78 16.35 9.09 44.57
N GLY A 79 16.00 9.77 45.65
CA GLY A 79 14.70 9.64 46.34
C GLY A 79 13.86 10.89 46.13
N GLY A 80 12.92 11.12 47.04
CA GLY A 80 12.03 12.28 47.00
C GLY A 80 10.88 12.16 46.00
N PHE A 81 10.32 13.32 45.69
CA PHE A 81 9.07 13.44 44.93
C PHE A 81 9.19 14.49 43.83
N LEU A 82 8.67 14.18 42.64
CA LEU A 82 8.71 15.04 41.46
C LEU A 82 7.33 15.10 40.79
N ASP A 83 6.71 16.27 40.73
CA ASP A 83 5.56 16.54 39.86
C ASP A 83 6.05 17.13 38.53
N LEU A 84 5.50 16.64 37.43
CA LEU A 84 5.64 17.19 36.07
C LEU A 84 4.26 17.49 35.51
N GLY A 85 4.08 18.63 34.81
CA GLY A 85 2.75 18.96 34.30
C GLY A 85 2.58 20.33 33.67
N LEU A 86 1.34 20.78 33.69
CA LEU A 86 0.92 22.14 33.34
C LEU A 86 0.29 22.81 34.57
N SER A 87 0.55 24.10 34.78
CA SER A 87 -0.07 24.86 35.88
C SER A 87 -0.34 26.32 35.57
N THR A 88 -1.29 26.93 36.27
CA THR A 88 -1.64 28.36 36.18
C THR A 88 -0.99 29.20 37.29
N GLU A 89 -1.22 30.52 37.29
CA GLU A 89 -0.81 31.42 38.39
C GLU A 89 -1.64 31.20 39.65
N ASP A 90 -2.88 30.79 39.47
CA ASP A 90 -3.89 30.78 40.53
C ASP A 90 -3.92 29.44 41.28
N GLY A 91 -3.08 28.49 40.86
CA GLY A 91 -2.88 27.20 41.52
C GLY A 91 -3.52 25.99 40.82
N ASP A 92 -4.23 26.21 39.71
CA ASP A 92 -4.74 25.09 38.90
C ASP A 92 -3.57 24.32 38.28
N ALA A 93 -3.67 23.00 38.20
CA ALA A 93 -2.62 22.14 37.68
C ALA A 93 -3.15 20.81 37.15
N LEU A 94 -2.51 20.29 36.10
CA LEU A 94 -2.64 18.92 35.60
C LEU A 94 -1.26 18.28 35.63
N GLU A 95 -1.09 17.22 36.41
CA GLU A 95 0.25 16.75 36.79
C GLU A 95 0.34 15.23 36.84
N ALA A 96 1.54 14.72 36.58
CA ALA A 96 1.98 13.40 36.98
C ALA A 96 2.99 13.54 38.13
N GLY A 97 2.63 13.04 39.30
CA GLY A 97 3.46 13.02 40.50
C GLY A 97 4.17 11.68 40.67
N PHE A 98 5.49 11.71 40.65
CA PHE A 98 6.40 10.58 40.78
C PHE A 98 7.01 10.56 42.18
N ASP A 99 6.57 9.60 42.99
CA ASP A 99 7.09 9.32 44.32
C ASP A 99 8.16 8.24 44.23
N LEU A 100 9.43 8.65 44.32
CA LEU A 100 10.57 7.74 44.20
C LEU A 100 10.89 7.00 45.50
N GLU A 101 10.32 7.45 46.63
CA GLU A 101 10.48 6.79 47.93
C GLU A 101 9.48 5.65 48.09
N ASP A 102 8.20 5.94 47.81
CA ASP A 102 7.12 4.96 47.89
C ASP A 102 6.94 4.15 46.60
N PHE A 103 7.66 4.52 45.52
CA PHE A 103 7.57 3.91 44.19
C PHE A 103 6.14 3.94 43.65
N ARG A 104 5.55 5.12 43.62
CA ARG A 104 4.19 5.34 43.13
C ARG A 104 4.14 6.50 42.14
N VAL A 105 3.28 6.38 41.15
CA VAL A 105 2.96 7.46 40.22
C VAL A 105 1.47 7.78 40.30
N ARG A 106 1.13 9.08 40.28
CA ARG A 106 -0.26 9.55 40.36
C ARG A 106 -0.53 10.62 39.33
N ILE A 107 -1.66 10.54 38.63
CA ILE A 107 -2.20 11.65 37.86
C ILE A 107 -3.05 12.49 38.82
N VAL A 108 -2.71 13.77 38.95
CA VAL A 108 -3.36 14.70 39.86
C VAL A 108 -3.89 15.90 39.07
N ILE A 109 -5.14 16.27 39.32
CA ILE A 109 -5.76 17.47 38.76
C ILE A 109 -6.19 18.38 39.89
N THR A 110 -5.84 19.65 39.79
CA THR A 110 -6.29 20.72 40.66
C THR A 110 -7.00 21.78 39.82
N VAL A 111 -8.28 22.03 40.09
CA VAL A 111 -9.06 23.11 39.45
C VAL A 111 -9.86 23.82 40.52
N ASP A 112 -9.79 25.15 40.58
CA ASP A 112 -10.50 26.00 41.55
C ASP A 112 -10.27 25.58 43.01
N GLY A 113 -9.06 25.08 43.30
CA GLY A 113 -8.66 24.59 44.62
C GLY A 113 -9.11 23.16 44.97
N ASP A 114 -9.92 22.50 44.13
CA ASP A 114 -10.26 21.08 44.29
C ASP A 114 -9.15 20.21 43.70
N ARG A 115 -8.34 19.59 44.57
CA ARG A 115 -7.23 18.71 44.20
C ARG A 115 -7.65 17.25 44.32
N GLN A 116 -7.56 16.50 43.22
CA GLN A 116 -7.93 15.10 43.17
C GLN A 116 -6.88 14.23 42.49
N VAL A 117 -6.67 13.03 43.03
CA VAL A 117 -5.95 11.94 42.36
C VAL A 117 -6.91 11.24 41.42
N ILE A 118 -6.62 11.26 40.13
CA ILE A 118 -7.47 10.70 39.08
C ILE A 118 -7.18 9.22 38.85
N ALA A 119 -5.89 8.90 38.82
CA ALA A 119 -5.40 7.55 38.56
C ALA A 119 -4.03 7.39 39.22
N GLU A 120 -3.68 6.15 39.53
CA GLU A 120 -2.40 5.82 40.16
C GLU A 120 -1.90 4.44 39.74
N ALA A 121 -0.58 4.26 39.74
CA ALA A 121 0.09 3.01 39.44
C ALA A 121 1.40 2.88 40.24
N ASP A 122 1.99 1.69 40.20
CA ASP A 122 3.32 1.45 40.76
C ASP A 122 4.42 1.98 39.83
N LEU A 123 5.44 2.60 40.44
CA LEU A 123 6.66 2.97 39.76
C LEU A 123 7.63 1.77 39.75
N PRO A 124 8.31 1.47 38.63
CA PRO A 124 9.24 0.35 38.58
C PRO A 124 10.45 0.54 39.50
N ARG A 125 11.07 -0.59 39.86
CA ARG A 125 12.36 -0.66 40.57
C ARG A 125 13.42 -1.24 39.62
N PRO A 126 14.65 -0.68 39.57
CA PRO A 126 15.11 0.54 40.26
C PRO A 126 14.47 1.81 39.67
N VAL A 127 14.78 2.97 40.27
CA VAL A 127 14.34 4.29 39.79
C VAL A 127 14.66 4.44 38.29
N PRO A 128 13.71 4.93 37.47
CA PRO A 128 13.91 5.04 36.02
C PRO A 128 14.95 6.11 35.65
N GLN A 129 15.43 6.08 34.40
CA GLN A 129 16.39 7.06 33.90
C GLN A 129 15.73 8.43 33.67
N SER A 130 14.49 8.40 33.18
CA SER A 130 13.68 9.58 32.96
C SER A 130 12.22 9.29 33.29
N VAL A 131 11.48 10.33 33.62
CA VAL A 131 10.02 10.29 33.82
C VAL A 131 9.38 11.38 32.96
N ALA A 132 8.15 11.15 32.51
CA ALA A 132 7.46 12.09 31.64
C ALA A 132 5.98 12.20 31.98
N PHE A 133 5.48 13.42 31.89
CA PHE A 133 4.07 13.77 31.78
C PHE A 133 3.77 14.08 30.32
N THR A 134 2.69 13.53 29.77
CA THR A 134 2.13 13.97 28.49
C THR A 134 0.65 14.29 28.67
N ILE A 135 0.16 15.24 27.87
CA ILE A 135 -1.25 15.48 27.65
C ILE A 135 -1.52 15.54 26.14
N ASN A 136 -2.46 14.72 25.67
CA ASN A 136 -2.94 14.69 24.30
C ASN A 136 -4.44 14.96 24.33
N GLU A 137 -4.87 16.18 24.03
CA GLU A 137 -6.24 16.64 24.22
C GLU A 137 -6.66 16.49 25.71
N PHE A 138 -7.40 15.43 26.05
CA PHE A 138 -7.80 15.08 27.41
C PHE A 138 -6.98 13.96 28.04
N ALA A 139 -6.20 13.23 27.26
CA ALA A 139 -5.49 12.05 27.74
C ALA A 139 -4.19 12.47 28.43
N VAL A 140 -4.18 12.42 29.76
CA VAL A 140 -2.97 12.59 30.57
C VAL A 140 -2.30 11.24 30.76
N THR A 141 -1.01 11.14 30.44
CA THR A 141 -0.22 9.91 30.61
C THR A 141 1.04 10.19 31.39
N ALA A 142 1.33 9.32 32.37
CA ALA A 142 2.63 9.28 33.02
C ALA A 142 3.46 8.13 32.44
N LEU A 143 4.67 8.43 31.99
CA LEU A 143 5.60 7.47 31.40
C LEU A 143 6.93 7.46 32.12
N VAL A 144 7.66 6.36 31.96
CA VAL A 144 9.03 6.20 32.43
C VAL A 144 9.91 5.72 31.28
N PHE A 145 11.17 6.13 31.31
CA PHE A 145 12.20 5.64 30.41
C PHE A 145 13.11 4.68 31.15
N THR A 146 13.08 3.41 30.73
CA THR A 146 13.86 2.31 31.32
C THR A 146 14.32 1.39 30.21
N ASP A 147 15.57 0.92 30.28
CA ASP A 147 16.14 -0.03 29.31
C ASP A 147 16.11 0.47 27.85
N GLY A 148 16.20 1.79 27.65
CA GLY A 148 16.26 2.39 26.31
C GLY A 148 14.89 2.66 25.66
N GLU A 149 13.78 2.44 26.37
CA GLU A 149 12.42 2.64 25.81
C GLU A 149 11.48 3.37 26.78
N TRP A 150 10.52 4.08 26.21
CA TRP A 150 9.42 4.70 26.95
C TRP A 150 8.33 3.66 27.24
N ARG A 151 7.84 3.65 28.49
CA ARG A 151 6.73 2.80 28.92
C ARG A 151 5.67 3.62 29.65
N PRO A 152 4.39 3.57 29.23
CA PRO A 152 3.31 4.18 29.98
C PRO A 152 3.05 3.39 31.27
N LEU A 153 2.74 4.08 32.35
CA LEU A 153 2.39 3.46 33.63
C LEU A 153 0.92 3.69 34.00
N VAL A 154 0.43 4.89 33.73
CA VAL A 154 -0.94 5.28 34.03
C VAL A 154 -1.42 6.31 33.02
N ASN A 155 -2.67 6.18 32.59
CA ASN A 155 -3.35 7.09 31.68
C ASN A 155 -4.74 7.40 32.22
N ALA A 156 -5.18 8.65 32.07
CA ALA A 156 -6.53 9.08 32.40
C ALA A 156 -7.03 10.04 31.33
N ARG A 157 -8.25 9.83 30.84
CA ARG A 157 -8.89 10.67 29.81
C ARG A 157 -10.24 11.22 30.27
N ASP A 158 -11.22 10.35 30.48
CA ASP A 158 -12.60 10.79 30.70
C ASP A 158 -12.75 11.66 31.97
N ALA A 159 -12.10 11.24 33.06
CA ALA A 159 -12.07 12.00 34.31
C ALA A 159 -11.29 13.34 34.22
N VAL A 160 -10.38 13.48 33.24
CA VAL A 160 -9.71 14.76 32.94
C VAL A 160 -10.71 15.66 32.21
N ALA A 161 -11.40 15.14 31.19
CA ALA A 161 -12.36 15.87 30.38
C ALA A 161 -13.56 16.41 31.18
N GLU A 162 -13.97 15.71 32.24
CA GLU A 162 -15.02 16.17 33.16
C GLU A 162 -14.63 17.39 34.01
N ARG A 163 -13.31 17.65 34.15
CA ARG A 163 -12.76 18.69 35.04
C ARG A 163 -12.36 19.95 34.30
N VAL A 164 -11.71 19.78 33.15
CA VAL A 164 -11.08 20.88 32.42
C VAL A 164 -11.03 20.58 30.93
N ASP A 165 -11.41 21.56 30.12
CA ASP A 165 -11.31 21.50 28.66
C ASP A 165 -10.23 22.45 28.17
N LEU A 166 -9.04 21.90 27.93
CA LEU A 166 -7.88 22.64 27.43
C LEU A 166 -7.97 22.95 25.93
N ARG A 167 -8.99 22.49 25.21
CA ARG A 167 -9.21 22.94 23.82
C ARG A 167 -9.72 24.37 23.76
N ARG A 168 -10.29 24.89 24.85
CA ARG A 168 -10.75 26.27 24.94
C ARG A 168 -9.56 27.23 25.06
N PRO A 169 -9.34 28.14 24.09
CA PRO A 169 -8.20 29.05 24.09
C PRO A 169 -8.06 29.86 25.40
N GLU A 170 -9.17 30.33 25.95
CA GLU A 170 -9.19 31.14 27.17
C GLU A 170 -8.79 30.34 28.42
N VAL A 171 -9.04 29.02 28.44
CA VAL A 171 -8.61 28.12 29.50
C VAL A 171 -7.14 27.79 29.33
N LEU A 172 -6.74 27.32 28.14
CA LEU A 172 -5.39 26.86 27.84
C LEU A 172 -4.34 27.96 28.05
N SER A 173 -4.66 29.20 27.64
CA SER A 173 -3.76 30.36 27.75
C SER A 173 -3.28 30.67 29.16
N ARG A 174 -3.96 30.15 30.20
CA ARG A 174 -3.56 30.29 31.61
C ARG A 174 -2.47 29.30 32.03
N TYR A 175 -2.34 28.17 31.32
CA TYR A 175 -1.43 27.09 31.67
C TYR A 175 -0.05 27.28 31.03
N GLY A 176 1.00 27.04 31.82
CA GLY A 176 2.37 26.92 31.33
C GLY A 176 3.01 25.63 31.84
N TYR A 177 4.06 25.16 31.16
CA TYR A 177 4.79 23.97 31.59
C TYR A 177 5.36 24.17 32.99
N SER A 178 5.25 23.15 33.82
CA SER A 178 5.66 23.22 35.21
C SER A 178 6.23 21.92 35.73
N PHE A 179 7.03 22.07 36.78
CA PHE A 179 7.54 20.96 37.58
C PHE A 179 7.71 21.41 39.04
N CYS A 180 7.63 20.46 39.97
CA CYS A 180 7.86 20.67 41.38
C CYS A 180 8.66 19.49 41.93
N GLY A 181 9.78 19.75 42.61
CA GLY A 181 10.62 18.72 43.21
C GLY A 181 10.76 18.92 44.71
N LYS A 182 10.61 17.86 45.50
CA LYS A 182 10.92 17.84 46.93
C LYS A 182 11.98 16.77 47.19
N ASP A 183 13.09 17.19 47.80
CA ASP A 183 14.25 16.33 48.12
C ASP A 183 14.88 15.64 46.89
N ILE A 184 14.58 16.13 45.68
CA ILE A 184 15.12 15.68 44.40
C ILE A 184 15.65 16.87 43.60
N THR A 185 16.67 16.64 42.78
CA THR A 185 17.14 17.58 41.75
C THR A 185 17.24 16.83 40.43
N PRO A 186 16.36 17.09 39.44
CA PRO A 186 16.50 16.52 38.11
C PRO A 186 17.83 16.92 37.48
N LYS A 187 18.39 16.02 36.66
CA LYS A 187 19.60 16.28 35.86
C LYS A 187 19.29 17.27 34.74
N ARG A 188 18.13 17.11 34.11
CA ARG A 188 17.62 17.98 33.04
C ARG A 188 16.09 17.93 33.04
N VAL A 189 15.46 19.05 32.74
CA VAL A 189 14.02 19.13 32.47
C VAL A 189 13.81 19.69 31.07
N ARG A 190 12.99 19.02 30.29
CA ARG A 190 12.59 19.42 28.94
C ARG A 190 11.08 19.56 28.88
N ALA A 191 10.58 20.58 28.21
CA ALA A 191 9.16 20.74 27.97
C ALA A 191 8.88 21.30 26.57
N GLY A 192 7.78 20.88 25.98
CA GLY A 192 7.40 21.26 24.63
C GLY A 192 6.13 20.53 24.19
N TYR A 193 5.85 20.61 22.90
CA TYR A 193 4.70 19.90 22.35
C TYR A 193 4.95 18.40 22.31
N PHE A 194 3.88 17.64 22.51
CA PHE A 194 3.93 16.21 22.31
C PHE A 194 4.33 15.89 20.87
N GLY A 195 5.32 15.02 20.68
CA GLY A 195 5.81 14.61 19.37
C GLY A 195 4.93 13.54 18.73
N HIS A 196 5.23 12.26 18.98
CA HIS A 196 4.54 11.12 18.37
C HIS A 196 4.99 9.80 19.01
N VAL A 197 4.13 8.79 18.97
CA VAL A 197 4.49 7.38 19.28
C VAL A 197 4.32 6.43 18.10
N GLY A 198 3.91 6.97 16.96
CA GLY A 198 3.73 6.31 15.68
C GLY A 198 3.27 7.36 14.66
N LEU A 199 3.45 7.10 13.38
CA LEU A 199 3.04 7.98 12.29
C LEU A 199 2.14 7.24 11.32
N ARG A 200 0.97 7.80 11.03
CA ARG A 200 -0.03 7.20 10.15
C ARG A 200 -0.55 8.20 9.12
N ASP A 201 -1.36 7.70 8.19
CA ASP A 201 -2.08 8.47 7.17
C ASP A 201 -1.17 9.49 6.45
N PRO A 202 -0.01 9.04 5.89
CA PRO A 202 0.90 9.97 5.22
C PRO A 202 0.21 10.69 4.06
N SER A 203 0.61 11.94 3.85
CA SER A 203 0.14 12.77 2.75
C SER A 203 1.29 13.62 2.20
N VAL A 204 1.50 13.58 0.89
CA VAL A 204 2.50 14.44 0.24
C VAL A 204 1.99 15.88 0.24
N VAL A 205 2.80 16.81 0.78
CA VAL A 205 2.58 18.24 0.52
C VAL A 205 2.87 18.47 -0.95
N GLN A 206 1.92 19.04 -1.68
CA GLN A 206 2.03 19.20 -3.14
C GLN A 206 1.68 20.61 -3.57
N HIS A 207 2.12 20.99 -4.76
CA HIS A 207 1.59 22.13 -5.48
C HIS A 207 0.15 21.85 -5.94
N ALA A 208 -0.60 22.89 -6.28
CA ALA A 208 -1.97 22.75 -6.78
C ALA A 208 -2.05 21.78 -7.98
N ASP A 209 -1.05 21.77 -8.86
CA ASP A 209 -0.99 20.88 -10.02
C ASP A 209 -0.49 19.45 -9.71
N GLY A 210 -0.36 19.09 -8.43
CA GLY A 210 0.03 17.77 -7.93
C GLY A 210 1.54 17.47 -7.95
N ARG A 211 2.40 18.41 -8.35
CA ARG A 211 3.85 18.25 -8.17
C ARG A 211 4.19 18.18 -6.67
N PRO A 212 5.04 17.27 -6.21
CA PRO A 212 5.47 17.24 -4.81
C PRO A 212 6.18 18.54 -4.42
N TYR A 213 5.93 19.03 -3.21
CA TYR A 213 6.53 20.25 -2.68
C TYR A 213 7.87 19.94 -2.02
N TYR A 214 8.92 20.67 -2.42
CA TYR A 214 10.26 20.55 -1.87
C TYR A 214 10.72 21.86 -1.22
N ARG A 215 11.43 21.74 -0.10
CA ARG A 215 12.11 22.86 0.56
C ARG A 215 13.56 22.50 0.85
N ASP A 216 14.49 23.32 0.38
CA ASP A 216 15.93 23.10 0.55
C ASP A 216 16.39 21.69 0.11
N GLY A 217 15.80 21.17 -0.97
CA GLY A 217 16.08 19.83 -1.51
C GLY A 217 15.42 18.67 -0.75
N ARG A 218 14.64 18.95 0.30
CA ARG A 218 13.93 17.94 1.09
C ARG A 218 12.45 17.90 0.69
N LEU A 219 11.91 16.69 0.55
CA LEU A 219 10.49 16.47 0.30
C LEU A 219 9.70 16.81 1.56
N MET A 220 8.63 17.58 1.42
CA MET A 220 7.72 17.87 2.52
C MET A 220 6.59 16.85 2.56
N LEU A 221 6.46 16.17 3.70
CA LEU A 221 5.38 15.21 3.96
C LEU A 221 4.60 15.64 5.19
N MET A 222 3.34 15.26 5.21
CA MET A 222 2.52 15.30 6.40
C MET A 222 2.27 13.87 6.89
N PHE A 223 2.19 13.72 8.20
CA PHE A 223 1.71 12.52 8.85
C PHE A 223 0.74 12.91 9.97
N ILE A 224 -0.20 12.01 10.27
CA ILE A 224 -0.87 12.03 11.55
C ILE A 224 0.08 11.43 12.59
N ALA A 225 0.55 12.28 13.51
CA ALA A 225 1.32 11.90 14.67
C ALA A 225 0.41 11.25 15.71
N ALA A 226 0.50 9.92 15.84
CA ALA A 226 -0.24 9.17 16.83
C ALA A 226 0.15 9.63 18.25
N GLY A 227 -0.85 9.88 19.09
CA GLY A 227 -0.64 10.16 20.51
C GLY A 227 -1.09 9.03 21.42
N MET A 228 -1.28 9.32 22.70
CA MET A 228 -1.55 8.32 23.76
C MET A 228 -3.03 7.93 23.83
N GLY A 229 -3.61 7.51 22.71
CA GLY A 229 -5.03 7.16 22.61
C GLY A 229 -5.48 6.92 21.18
N PHE A 230 -6.77 7.09 20.93
CA PHE A 230 -7.35 6.97 19.60
C PHE A 230 -7.32 8.33 18.86
N ALA A 231 -8.11 8.49 17.80
CA ALA A 231 -7.88 9.50 16.78
C ALA A 231 -7.83 10.95 17.29
N GLN A 232 -8.60 11.32 18.32
CA GLN A 232 -8.59 12.67 18.89
C GLN A 232 -7.31 12.99 19.69
N GLN A 233 -6.57 11.96 20.10
CA GLN A 233 -5.27 12.10 20.76
C GLN A 233 -4.10 12.18 19.78
N ALA A 234 -4.36 12.09 18.47
CA ALA A 234 -3.36 12.32 17.43
C ALA A 234 -3.42 13.76 16.91
N HIS A 235 -2.38 14.21 16.20
CA HIS A 235 -2.36 15.53 15.57
C HIS A 235 -1.56 15.55 14.27
N TRP A 236 -1.69 16.61 13.49
CA TRP A 236 -0.94 16.76 12.25
C TRP A 236 0.51 17.16 12.50
N SER A 237 1.42 16.48 11.81
CA SER A 237 2.86 16.73 11.85
C SER A 237 3.42 16.91 10.45
N VAL A 238 4.33 17.88 10.30
CA VAL A 238 5.04 18.25 9.07
C VAL A 238 6.45 17.69 9.17
N TRP A 239 6.89 17.02 8.11
CA TRP A 239 8.16 16.32 8.05
C TRP A 239 8.96 16.74 6.83
N ALA A 240 10.25 17.03 7.04
CA ALA A 240 11.21 17.23 5.97
C ALA A 240 11.97 15.92 5.75
N VAL A 241 11.88 15.36 4.55
CA VAL A 241 12.44 14.04 4.21
C VAL A 241 13.46 14.17 3.09
N PRO A 242 14.75 13.83 3.32
CA PRO A 242 15.72 13.69 2.24
C PRO A 242 15.35 12.46 1.38
N PRO A 243 14.98 12.61 0.09
CA PRO A 243 14.52 11.49 -0.74
C PRO A 243 15.55 10.36 -0.87
N GLU A 244 16.83 10.69 -0.84
CA GLU A 244 17.96 9.75 -0.89
C GLU A 244 18.25 9.06 0.44
N ALA A 245 17.87 9.67 1.56
CA ALA A 245 18.15 9.22 2.92
C ALA A 245 16.91 9.39 3.81
N PRO A 246 15.81 8.66 3.52
CA PRO A 246 14.53 8.83 4.20
C PRO A 246 14.60 8.49 5.70
N GLU A 247 15.59 7.71 6.14
CA GLU A 247 15.87 7.44 7.55
C GLU A 247 16.28 8.68 8.36
N ARG A 248 16.60 9.79 7.67
CA ARG A 248 16.95 11.10 8.25
C ARG A 248 15.81 12.10 8.19
N MET A 249 14.57 11.62 8.10
CA MET A 249 13.40 12.50 8.17
C MET A 249 13.36 13.27 9.49
N GLU A 250 12.96 14.54 9.41
CA GLU A 250 12.92 15.46 10.56
C GLU A 250 11.50 16.00 10.75
N HIS A 251 10.98 15.92 11.97
CA HIS A 251 9.73 16.59 12.35
C HIS A 251 9.99 18.09 12.47
N VAL A 252 9.40 18.88 11.58
CA VAL A 252 9.60 20.33 11.56
C VAL A 252 8.47 21.07 12.26
N GLY A 253 7.20 20.71 12.01
CA GLY A 253 6.08 21.50 12.54
C GLY A 253 4.86 20.67 12.90
N ALA A 254 3.97 21.26 13.69
CA ALA A 254 2.69 20.67 14.07
C ALA A 254 1.53 21.60 13.69
N LEU A 255 0.43 21.02 13.20
CA LEU A 255 -0.78 21.76 12.82
C LEU A 255 -1.94 21.38 13.72
N PHE A 256 -2.69 22.40 14.12
CA PHE A 256 -3.94 22.34 14.84
C PHE A 256 -4.93 23.30 14.19
N PHE A 257 -6.20 23.17 14.54
CA PHE A 257 -7.26 23.92 13.89
C PHE A 257 -8.20 24.55 14.90
N GLU A 258 -8.64 25.77 14.62
CA GLU A 258 -9.61 26.49 15.42
C GLU A 258 -10.97 26.50 14.72
N HIS A 259 -11.97 25.88 15.35
CA HIS A 259 -13.36 25.99 14.94
C HIS A 259 -14.29 25.71 16.11
N ASP A 260 -15.52 26.21 16.03
CA ASP A 260 -16.55 26.05 17.07
C ASP A 260 -16.08 26.54 18.47
N GLY A 261 -15.14 27.49 18.50
CA GLY A 261 -14.53 28.04 19.72
C GLY A 261 -13.51 27.12 20.40
N LEU A 262 -13.07 26.06 19.74
CA LEU A 262 -12.13 25.06 20.25
C LEU A 262 -10.91 24.93 19.34
N VAL A 263 -9.75 24.64 19.95
CA VAL A 263 -8.54 24.19 19.25
C VAL A 263 -8.54 22.68 19.20
N ASN A 264 -8.74 22.14 18.00
CA ASN A 264 -8.80 20.72 17.69
C ASN A 264 -7.56 20.28 16.92
N ALA A 265 -7.30 18.98 16.92
CA ALA A 265 -6.20 18.42 16.16
C ALA A 265 -6.56 18.16 14.69
N ASP A 266 -7.81 17.74 14.42
CA ASP A 266 -8.33 17.25 13.12
C ASP A 266 -7.44 16.16 12.46
N HIS A 267 -8.00 15.35 11.56
CA HIS A 267 -7.34 14.21 10.90
C HIS A 267 -8.29 13.49 9.94
N ALA A 268 -7.87 12.85 8.84
CA ALA A 268 -6.66 13.06 8.04
C ALA A 268 -6.98 13.98 6.82
N GLY A 269 -6.08 14.16 5.86
CA GLY A 269 -6.31 15.07 4.72
C GLY A 269 -5.08 15.43 3.90
N GLN A 270 -4.91 16.71 3.52
CA GLN A 270 -3.80 17.17 2.68
C GLN A 270 -3.46 18.66 2.83
N VAL A 271 -2.19 19.01 2.62
CA VAL A 271 -1.72 20.40 2.42
C VAL A 271 -1.32 20.60 0.95
N VAL A 272 -1.84 21.66 0.33
CA VAL A 272 -1.59 22.05 -1.05
C VAL A 272 -1.04 23.47 -1.09
N TYR A 273 0.05 23.72 -1.79
CA TYR A 273 0.55 25.06 -2.08
C TYR A 273 -0.01 25.55 -3.42
N ASP A 274 -0.79 26.63 -3.41
CA ASP A 274 -1.35 27.21 -4.62
C ASP A 274 -0.38 28.24 -5.21
N ASP A 275 0.30 27.86 -6.30
CA ASP A 275 1.26 28.73 -7.00
C ASP A 275 0.61 30.03 -7.53
N ASP A 276 -0.70 30.02 -7.81
CA ASP A 276 -1.41 31.17 -8.36
C ASP A 276 -1.63 32.27 -7.29
N THR A 277 -1.87 31.87 -6.03
CA THR A 277 -2.13 32.81 -4.92
C THR A 277 -0.95 33.01 -3.99
N GLY A 278 0.00 32.05 -3.97
CA GLY A 278 1.12 32.02 -3.03
C GLY A 278 0.72 31.58 -1.62
N GLU A 279 -0.43 30.94 -1.46
CA GLU A 279 -0.98 30.51 -0.17
C GLU A 279 -1.01 28.98 -0.04
N PHE A 280 -1.00 28.50 1.20
CA PHE A 280 -1.29 27.11 1.52
C PHE A 280 -2.79 26.91 1.69
N ILE A 281 -3.32 25.85 1.09
CA ILE A 281 -4.65 25.31 1.30
C ILE A 281 -4.48 24.03 2.12
N VAL A 282 -5.26 23.91 3.20
CA VAL A 282 -5.30 22.70 4.02
C VAL A 282 -6.71 22.15 3.95
N VAL A 283 -6.85 20.87 3.61
CA VAL A 283 -8.08 20.10 3.77
C VAL A 283 -7.86 19.04 4.84
N THR A 284 -8.82 18.89 5.73
CA THR A 284 -8.72 18.01 6.91
C THR A 284 -10.11 17.48 7.27
N CYS A 285 -10.20 16.60 8.27
CA CYS A 285 -11.49 16.15 8.79
C CYS A 285 -11.61 16.34 10.30
N THR A 286 -12.83 16.54 10.76
CA THR A 286 -13.15 16.63 12.18
C THR A 286 -14.33 15.73 12.51
N GLY A 287 -14.49 15.37 13.79
CA GLY A 287 -15.59 14.56 14.28
C GLY A 287 -15.23 13.10 14.54
N ASN A 288 -16.24 12.30 14.86
CA ASN A 288 -16.07 10.89 15.25
C ASN A 288 -17.29 10.05 14.84
N ILE A 289 -17.02 8.77 14.64
CA ILE A 289 -18.01 7.72 14.35
C ILE A 289 -18.48 7.13 15.70
N PRO A 290 -19.77 6.81 15.91
CA PRO A 290 -20.88 6.76 14.95
C PRO A 290 -21.66 8.06 14.73
N THR A 291 -21.66 9.00 15.67
CA THR A 291 -22.37 10.29 15.55
C THR A 291 -21.60 11.42 16.27
N PRO A 292 -21.56 12.64 15.70
CA PRO A 292 -22.28 13.14 14.51
C PRO A 292 -21.70 12.71 13.16
N GLY A 293 -20.66 11.86 13.14
CA GLY A 293 -19.93 11.50 11.94
C GLY A 293 -18.67 12.34 11.79
N VAL A 294 -17.88 12.02 10.77
CA VAL A 294 -16.72 12.79 10.32
C VAL A 294 -17.13 13.71 9.17
N SER A 295 -16.69 14.97 9.21
CA SER A 295 -16.92 15.98 8.17
C SER A 295 -15.61 16.60 7.71
N ILE A 296 -15.59 17.08 6.46
CA ILE A 296 -14.42 17.71 5.85
C ILE A 296 -14.41 19.21 6.15
N ARG A 297 -13.23 19.74 6.42
CA ARG A 297 -12.97 21.17 6.67
C ARG A 297 -11.81 21.66 5.83
N HIS A 298 -11.71 22.98 5.66
CA HIS A 298 -10.59 23.60 4.97
C HIS A 298 -10.14 24.93 5.58
N ALA A 299 -8.88 25.27 5.30
CA ALA A 299 -8.29 26.56 5.61
C ALA A 299 -7.41 27.04 4.45
N ARG A 300 -7.30 28.36 4.30
CA ARG A 300 -6.33 29.02 3.40
C ARG A 300 -5.46 29.95 4.23
N THR A 301 -4.15 29.92 4.04
CA THR A 301 -3.21 30.70 4.85
C THR A 301 -1.93 31.06 4.10
N SER A 302 -1.42 32.26 4.34
CA SER A 302 -0.09 32.69 3.89
C SER A 302 1.00 32.40 4.93
N ILE A 303 0.65 31.78 6.06
CA ILE A 303 1.62 31.37 7.08
C ILE A 303 2.50 30.27 6.48
N ASP A 304 3.81 30.38 6.69
CA ASP A 304 4.74 29.33 6.30
C ASP A 304 4.56 28.10 7.20
N LEU A 305 3.80 27.12 6.70
CA LEU A 305 3.53 25.84 7.36
C LEU A 305 4.69 24.84 7.25
N MET A 306 5.71 25.14 6.43
CA MET A 306 6.82 24.23 6.11
C MET A 306 8.08 24.56 6.92
N SER A 307 7.96 25.45 7.92
CA SER A 307 9.02 25.86 8.83
C SER A 307 8.82 25.26 10.21
N ALA A 308 9.86 25.33 11.04
CA ALA A 308 9.76 24.82 12.40
C ALA A 308 8.75 25.63 13.24
N GLY A 309 7.76 24.97 13.83
CA GLY A 309 6.75 25.66 14.65
C GLY A 309 5.46 24.89 14.90
N VAL A 310 4.60 25.51 15.70
CA VAL A 310 3.22 25.06 15.94
C VAL A 310 2.26 26.07 15.37
N HIS A 311 1.36 25.60 14.52
CA HIS A 311 0.41 26.43 13.79
C HIS A 311 -1.01 26.07 14.20
N VAL A 312 -1.80 27.07 14.59
CA VAL A 312 -3.24 26.93 14.81
C VAL A 312 -3.95 27.69 13.71
N LEU A 313 -4.72 27.00 12.89
CA LEU A 313 -5.37 27.57 11.71
C LEU A 313 -6.89 27.63 11.90
N PRO A 314 -7.54 28.79 11.78
CA PRO A 314 -9.00 28.80 11.69
C PRO A 314 -9.44 28.06 10.43
N ASN A 315 -10.44 27.19 10.55
CA ASN A 315 -10.95 26.42 9.41
C ASN A 315 -12.49 26.42 9.34
N GLU A 316 -13.00 26.22 8.13
CA GLU A 316 -14.43 26.26 7.82
C GLU A 316 -14.90 24.90 7.30
N HIS A 317 -16.21 24.65 7.35
CA HIS A 317 -16.80 23.44 6.80
C HIS A 317 -16.63 23.43 5.27
N PHE A 318 -16.23 22.29 4.72
CA PHE A 318 -16.15 22.09 3.28
C PHE A 318 -17.45 21.47 2.77
N GLU A 319 -18.17 22.17 1.91
CA GLU A 319 -19.41 21.66 1.32
C GLU A 319 -19.13 20.57 0.28
N LEU A 320 -19.56 19.35 0.57
CA LEU A 320 -19.42 18.20 -0.32
C LEU A 320 -20.63 18.06 -1.25
N PRO A 321 -20.45 17.48 -2.45
CA PRO A 321 -21.59 17.07 -3.27
C PRO A 321 -22.47 16.06 -2.54
N ASP A 322 -23.80 16.19 -2.67
CA ASP A 322 -24.73 15.23 -2.08
C ASP A 322 -24.68 13.88 -2.81
N THR A 323 -24.14 12.88 -2.14
CA THR A 323 -24.09 11.47 -2.57
C THR A 323 -25.11 10.60 -1.84
N GLY A 324 -25.84 11.16 -0.88
CA GLY A 324 -26.60 10.41 0.13
C GLY A 324 -25.73 9.75 1.21
N GLY A 325 -24.42 10.04 1.25
CA GLY A 325 -23.50 9.61 2.29
C GLY A 325 -23.83 10.19 3.67
N VAL A 326 -23.45 9.48 4.72
CA VAL A 326 -23.68 9.87 6.13
C VAL A 326 -22.44 10.45 6.80
N SER A 327 -21.27 10.36 6.16
CA SER A 327 -19.98 10.89 6.64
C SER A 327 -18.97 10.90 5.49
N ALA A 328 -17.85 11.62 5.65
CA ALA A 328 -16.75 11.61 4.70
C ALA A 328 -15.40 11.85 5.39
N TRP A 329 -14.33 11.26 4.86
CA TRP A 329 -12.96 11.46 5.35
C TRP A 329 -11.90 11.39 4.23
N ASP A 330 -10.63 11.55 4.59
CA ASP A 330 -9.44 11.55 3.70
C ASP A 330 -9.53 12.45 2.45
N PRO A 331 -9.80 13.75 2.61
CA PRO A 331 -9.84 14.69 1.49
C PRO A 331 -8.45 14.90 0.88
N GLY A 332 -8.40 14.94 -0.45
CA GLY A 332 -7.24 15.38 -1.23
C GLY A 332 -7.67 16.34 -2.34
N LEU A 333 -6.88 17.40 -2.58
CA LEU A 333 -7.17 18.41 -3.60
C LEU A 333 -6.08 18.44 -4.66
N THR A 334 -6.47 18.46 -5.93
CA THR A 334 -5.54 18.62 -7.06
C THR A 334 -6.21 19.39 -8.20
N LYS A 335 -5.48 20.31 -8.81
CA LYS A 335 -5.92 21.13 -9.94
C LYS A 335 -5.43 20.50 -11.24
N ILE A 336 -6.35 19.98 -12.04
CA ILE A 336 -6.07 19.34 -13.34
C ILE A 336 -6.77 20.14 -14.42
N ASP A 337 -6.03 20.56 -15.46
CA ASP A 337 -6.55 21.31 -16.60
C ASP A 337 -7.43 22.52 -16.19
N GLY A 338 -7.00 23.24 -15.15
CA GLY A 338 -7.70 24.43 -14.63
C GLY A 338 -8.96 24.14 -13.82
N ARG A 339 -9.20 22.89 -13.42
CA ARG A 339 -10.31 22.48 -12.55
C ARG A 339 -9.80 21.86 -11.26
N TRP A 340 -10.36 22.25 -10.13
CA TRP A 340 -10.14 21.54 -8.87
C TRP A 340 -10.85 20.20 -8.87
N HIS A 341 -10.12 19.18 -8.44
CA HIS A 341 -10.59 17.82 -8.21
C HIS A 341 -10.40 17.51 -6.73
N LEU A 342 -11.44 16.92 -6.13
CA LEU A 342 -11.47 16.51 -4.73
C LEU A 342 -11.60 14.98 -4.67
N THR A 343 -10.58 14.30 -4.16
CA THR A 343 -10.69 12.91 -3.72
C THR A 343 -11.16 12.89 -2.27
N TYR A 344 -12.03 11.96 -1.92
CA TYR A 344 -12.44 11.72 -0.54
C TYR A 344 -13.04 10.32 -0.40
N VAL A 345 -13.09 9.82 0.82
CA VAL A 345 -13.86 8.63 1.18
C VAL A 345 -15.28 9.05 1.51
N ASP A 346 -16.24 8.42 0.84
CA ASP A 346 -17.66 8.61 1.08
C ASP A 346 -18.23 7.42 1.85
N VAL A 347 -18.98 7.70 2.91
CA VAL A 347 -19.43 6.70 3.88
C VAL A 347 -20.92 6.53 3.73
N VAL A 348 -21.32 5.38 3.20
CA VAL A 348 -22.72 5.12 2.84
C VAL A 348 -23.51 4.57 4.03
N ALA A 349 -22.86 3.74 4.87
CA ALA A 349 -23.52 3.13 6.01
C ALA A 349 -22.57 2.93 7.19
N MET A 350 -23.04 3.25 8.40
CA MET A 350 -22.32 2.98 9.66
C MET A 350 -22.75 1.67 10.33
N GLN A 351 -23.95 1.17 10.01
CA GLN A 351 -24.59 0.01 10.64
C GLN A 351 -25.43 -0.75 9.60
N PRO A 352 -25.55 -2.10 9.69
CA PRO A 352 -24.88 -2.99 10.67
C PRO A 352 -23.39 -3.21 10.38
N GLN A 353 -22.91 -2.80 9.20
CA GLN A 353 -21.52 -2.86 8.79
C GLN A 353 -21.08 -1.49 8.30
N LEU A 354 -19.86 -1.10 8.65
CA LEU A 354 -19.23 0.11 8.14
C LEU A 354 -18.86 -0.08 6.67
N THR A 355 -19.49 0.69 5.79
CA THR A 355 -19.31 0.63 4.33
C THR A 355 -18.94 2.01 3.80
N PHE A 356 -17.81 2.07 3.12
CA PHE A 356 -17.28 3.30 2.53
C PHE A 356 -16.47 3.00 1.27
N HIS A 357 -16.39 3.99 0.38
CA HIS A 357 -15.71 3.86 -0.91
C HIS A 357 -15.01 5.17 -1.30
N PRO A 358 -13.99 5.10 -2.18
CA PRO A 358 -13.35 6.29 -2.72
C PRO A 358 -14.26 6.98 -3.73
N THR A 359 -14.27 8.30 -3.68
CA THR A 359 -15.08 9.17 -4.53
C THR A 359 -14.21 10.29 -5.08
N LEU A 360 -14.47 10.68 -6.33
CA LEU A 360 -13.83 11.80 -7.00
C LEU A 360 -14.89 12.82 -7.41
N ALA A 361 -14.74 14.05 -6.95
CA ALA A 361 -15.54 15.20 -7.33
C ALA A 361 -14.70 16.21 -8.13
N VAL A 362 -15.39 17.06 -8.89
CA VAL A 362 -14.76 18.06 -9.77
C VAL A 362 -15.54 19.37 -9.77
N GLY A 363 -14.81 20.49 -9.75
CA GLY A 363 -15.34 21.84 -9.92
C GLY A 363 -15.46 22.28 -11.38
N GLU A 364 -16.12 23.42 -11.59
CA GLU A 364 -16.18 24.07 -12.90
C GLU A 364 -14.82 24.69 -13.30
N PRO A 365 -14.52 24.86 -14.59
CA PRO A 365 -13.27 25.49 -15.03
C PRO A 365 -13.07 26.86 -14.42
N GLY A 366 -11.92 27.08 -13.80
CA GLY A 366 -11.57 28.37 -13.21
C GLY A 366 -12.36 28.75 -11.95
N ALA A 367 -13.23 27.88 -11.44
CA ALA A 367 -13.86 28.06 -10.14
C ALA A 367 -12.82 27.86 -9.01
N ASP A 368 -13.03 28.51 -7.87
CA ASP A 368 -12.25 28.25 -6.65
C ASP A 368 -12.62 26.85 -6.10
N TYR A 369 -11.75 26.24 -5.29
CA TYR A 369 -11.97 24.91 -4.73
C TYR A 369 -13.13 24.87 -3.71
N VAL A 370 -13.57 26.02 -3.20
CA VAL A 370 -14.72 26.12 -2.29
C VAL A 370 -16.06 26.21 -3.01
N GLU A 371 -16.05 26.41 -4.33
CA GLU A 371 -17.29 26.49 -5.11
C GLU A 371 -17.92 25.10 -5.26
N PRO A 372 -19.26 25.01 -5.44
CA PRO A 372 -19.96 23.74 -5.53
C PRO A 372 -19.34 22.80 -6.58
N MET A 373 -19.03 21.58 -6.15
CA MET A 373 -18.51 20.51 -7.00
C MET A 373 -19.61 19.52 -7.39
N ARG A 374 -19.36 18.75 -8.45
CA ARG A 374 -20.17 17.58 -8.80
C ARG A 374 -19.33 16.32 -8.69
N VAL A 375 -19.97 15.20 -8.35
CA VAL A 375 -19.32 13.89 -8.40
C VAL A 375 -18.97 13.55 -9.85
N LEU A 376 -17.72 13.14 -10.07
CA LEU A 376 -17.21 12.64 -11.35
C LEU A 376 -17.34 11.11 -11.42
N GLY A 377 -17.07 10.42 -10.32
CA GLY A 377 -17.24 8.96 -10.18
C GLY A 377 -16.98 8.49 -8.75
N ALA A 378 -17.36 7.24 -8.46
CA ALA A 378 -17.07 6.54 -7.21
C ALA A 378 -17.04 5.02 -7.45
N ASP A 379 -16.24 4.28 -6.68
CA ASP A 379 -16.22 2.81 -6.72
C ASP A 379 -17.13 2.21 -5.65
N THR A 380 -18.44 2.23 -5.89
CA THR A 380 -19.44 1.74 -4.93
C THR A 380 -19.43 0.22 -4.73
N ALA A 381 -18.65 -0.53 -5.53
CA ALA A 381 -18.47 -1.96 -5.35
C ALA A 381 -17.40 -2.30 -4.29
N ALA A 382 -16.47 -1.37 -4.04
CA ALA A 382 -15.47 -1.48 -2.99
C ALA A 382 -16.11 -1.17 -1.62
N GLY A 383 -15.99 -2.10 -0.66
CA GLY A 383 -16.68 -1.99 0.63
C GLY A 383 -15.86 -1.38 1.76
N ARG A 384 -14.53 -1.30 1.60
CA ARG A 384 -13.57 -0.80 2.59
C ARG A 384 -12.32 -0.30 1.87
N THR A 385 -12.43 0.85 1.23
CA THR A 385 -11.33 1.44 0.46
C THR A 385 -11.14 2.90 0.83
N GLU A 386 -9.93 3.25 1.27
CA GLU A 386 -9.61 4.55 1.86
C GLU A 386 -8.26 5.11 1.43
N GLY A 387 -7.92 6.30 1.94
CA GLY A 387 -6.76 7.08 1.53
C GLY A 387 -6.69 7.40 0.03
N PRO A 388 -7.79 7.83 -0.64
CA PRO A 388 -7.77 8.10 -2.07
C PRO A 388 -6.83 9.28 -2.39
N ALA A 389 -5.79 9.02 -3.17
CA ALA A 389 -4.78 9.99 -3.54
C ALA A 389 -4.70 10.15 -5.06
N LEU A 390 -4.85 11.38 -5.54
CA LEU A 390 -4.74 11.70 -6.96
C LEU A 390 -3.25 11.85 -7.34
N ARG A 391 -2.76 11.00 -8.24
CA ARG A 391 -1.33 10.92 -8.59
C ARG A 391 -1.11 10.91 -10.10
N LYS A 392 -0.03 11.56 -10.52
CA LYS A 392 0.40 11.63 -11.90
C LYS A 392 1.51 10.60 -12.14
N PHE A 393 1.33 9.74 -13.13
CA PHE A 393 2.38 8.85 -13.64
C PHE A 393 2.66 9.21 -15.09
N GLY A 394 3.84 9.78 -15.35
CA GLY A 394 4.14 10.42 -16.64
C GLY A 394 3.18 11.58 -16.91
N GLU A 395 2.45 11.51 -18.03
CA GLU A 395 1.44 12.52 -18.40
C GLU A 395 0.01 12.17 -17.96
N GLN A 396 -0.20 10.99 -17.38
CA GLN A 396 -1.54 10.48 -17.07
C GLN A 396 -1.85 10.62 -15.57
N TRP A 397 -3.12 10.90 -15.28
CA TRP A 397 -3.66 11.06 -13.94
C TRP A 397 -4.43 9.82 -13.51
N TYR A 398 -4.24 9.44 -12.25
CA TYR A 398 -4.86 8.28 -11.65
C TYR A 398 -5.31 8.60 -10.23
N VAL A 399 -6.29 7.88 -9.73
CA VAL A 399 -6.61 7.84 -8.30
C VAL A 399 -6.08 6.52 -7.74
N LEU A 400 -5.31 6.60 -6.67
CA LEU A 400 -4.83 5.45 -5.92
C LEU A 400 -5.65 5.34 -4.63
N ALA A 401 -6.00 4.14 -4.18
CA ALA A 401 -6.61 3.96 -2.87
C ALA A 401 -6.22 2.61 -2.27
N ALA A 402 -6.24 2.49 -0.95
CA ALA A 402 -5.96 1.23 -0.26
C ALA A 402 -7.26 0.45 -0.04
N ASP A 403 -7.34 -0.76 -0.58
CA ASP A 403 -8.46 -1.66 -0.35
C ASP A 403 -8.10 -2.64 0.77
N GLU A 404 -8.71 -2.46 1.94
CA GLU A 404 -8.43 -3.28 3.11
C GLU A 404 -8.84 -4.74 2.93
N THR A 405 -9.89 -4.98 2.12
CA THR A 405 -10.49 -6.30 1.92
C THR A 405 -9.64 -7.11 0.95
N ALA A 406 -9.27 -6.50 -0.18
CA ALA A 406 -8.39 -7.13 -1.17
C ALA A 406 -6.92 -7.18 -0.70
N ARG A 407 -6.54 -6.32 0.25
CA ARG A 407 -5.15 -6.06 0.64
C ARG A 407 -4.29 -5.61 -0.55
N GLU A 408 -4.83 -4.68 -1.32
CA GLU A 408 -4.22 -4.17 -2.55
C GLU A 408 -4.30 -2.65 -2.61
N TYR A 409 -3.34 -2.02 -3.29
CA TYR A 409 -3.44 -0.62 -3.69
C TYR A 409 -4.15 -0.54 -5.04
N GLN A 410 -5.41 -0.12 -5.04
CA GLN A 410 -6.22 0.00 -6.23
C GLN A 410 -5.79 1.22 -7.06
N VAL A 411 -5.81 1.04 -8.39
CA VAL A 411 -5.54 2.10 -9.37
C VAL A 411 -6.81 2.33 -10.19
N TYR A 412 -7.27 3.58 -10.19
CA TYR A 412 -8.44 4.03 -10.92
C TYR A 412 -8.05 5.06 -11.98
N ASP A 413 -8.79 5.08 -13.09
CA ASP A 413 -8.81 6.25 -13.98
C ASP A 413 -9.67 7.38 -13.38
N LEU A 414 -9.67 8.58 -13.99
CA LEU A 414 -10.44 9.72 -13.49
C LEU A 414 -11.97 9.53 -13.58
N THR A 415 -12.47 8.44 -14.17
CA THR A 415 -13.89 8.07 -14.10
C THR A 415 -14.20 7.18 -12.91
N MET A 416 -13.22 6.94 -12.03
CA MET A 416 -13.27 5.99 -10.91
C MET A 416 -13.54 4.55 -11.34
N ARG A 417 -13.19 4.20 -12.59
CA ARG A 417 -13.16 2.80 -13.03
C ARG A 417 -11.82 2.19 -12.61
N ARG A 418 -11.88 1.05 -11.92
CA ARG A 418 -10.69 0.26 -11.57
C ARG A 418 -9.99 -0.22 -12.84
N ILE A 419 -8.71 0.09 -12.97
CA ILE A 419 -7.89 -0.29 -14.14
C ILE A 419 -6.68 -1.17 -13.77
N GLY A 420 -6.42 -1.36 -12.47
CA GLY A 420 -5.35 -2.26 -12.00
C GLY A 420 -5.04 -2.06 -10.51
N THR A 421 -3.86 -2.53 -10.12
CA THR A 421 -3.29 -2.42 -8.77
C THR A 421 -1.82 -2.01 -8.84
N LEU A 422 -1.30 -1.36 -7.81
CA LEU A 422 0.16 -1.19 -7.68
C LEU A 422 0.80 -2.49 -7.21
N ASP A 423 1.88 -2.90 -7.86
CA ASP A 423 2.73 -4.01 -7.39
C ASP A 423 3.61 -3.51 -6.24
N ALA A 424 3.06 -3.53 -5.03
CA ALA A 424 3.71 -3.09 -3.80
C ALA A 424 3.29 -3.97 -2.61
N PRO A 425 4.20 -4.25 -1.66
CA PRO A 425 3.85 -4.95 -0.41
C PRO A 425 2.76 -4.22 0.38
N PHE A 426 1.68 -4.92 0.76
CA PHE A 426 0.56 -4.37 1.54
C PHE A 426 0.65 -4.80 3.01
N LEU A 427 0.94 -3.85 3.91
CA LEU A 427 1.46 -4.15 5.26
C LEU A 427 0.50 -3.89 6.43
N SER A 428 -0.59 -3.16 6.23
CA SER A 428 -1.55 -2.77 7.28
C SER A 428 -3.00 -3.03 6.87
N GLY A 429 -3.96 -2.61 7.70
CA GLY A 429 -5.38 -2.50 7.37
C GLY A 429 -5.61 -1.53 6.22
N ALA A 430 -4.98 -0.35 6.25
CA ALA A 430 -5.14 0.68 5.23
C ALA A 430 -3.88 1.54 5.02
N PRO A 431 -2.87 1.02 4.32
CA PRO A 431 -1.66 1.77 4.03
C PRO A 431 -1.95 2.85 2.98
N PHE A 432 -1.89 4.15 3.31
CA PHE A 432 -2.16 5.21 2.33
C PHE A 432 -1.09 5.22 1.21
N PRO A 433 -1.48 5.20 -0.08
CA PRO A 433 -0.53 5.14 -1.19
C PRO A 433 0.03 6.51 -1.57
N GLN A 434 1.11 6.95 -0.90
CA GLN A 434 1.82 8.18 -1.26
C GLN A 434 2.97 7.91 -2.23
N THR A 435 2.68 7.93 -3.53
CA THR A 435 3.71 7.79 -4.59
C THR A 435 4.35 9.13 -4.94
N ILE A 436 5.69 9.14 -5.06
CA ILE A 436 6.50 10.32 -5.41
C ILE A 436 7.52 9.92 -6.48
N GLU A 437 7.62 10.68 -7.57
CA GLU A 437 8.72 10.52 -8.53
C GLU A 437 10.00 11.13 -7.94
N ALA A 438 10.99 10.30 -7.64
CA ALA A 438 12.27 10.72 -7.04
C ALA A 438 13.35 10.99 -8.09
N GLY A 439 13.13 10.55 -9.32
CA GLY A 439 13.99 10.75 -10.47
C GLY A 439 13.42 10.03 -11.70
N PRO A 440 14.02 10.18 -12.89
CA PRO A 440 13.52 9.53 -14.10
C PRO A 440 13.41 8.00 -13.94
N GLY A 441 12.18 7.49 -13.89
CA GLY A 441 11.88 6.07 -13.70
C GLY A 441 12.10 5.54 -12.27
N GLU A 442 12.44 6.39 -11.31
CA GLU A 442 12.61 6.06 -9.90
C GLU A 442 11.48 6.65 -9.05
N TRP A 443 10.86 5.80 -8.25
CA TRP A 443 9.68 6.14 -7.47
C TRP A 443 9.88 5.83 -5.99
N LEU A 444 9.28 6.62 -5.13
CA LEU A 444 9.05 6.32 -3.74
C LEU A 444 7.57 6.00 -3.53
N LEU A 445 7.29 5.06 -2.65
CA LEU A 445 5.98 4.85 -2.05
C LEU A 445 6.16 4.88 -0.54
N ILE A 446 5.53 5.85 0.11
CA ILE A 446 5.62 6.05 1.56
C ILE A 446 4.26 5.71 2.17
N THR A 447 4.28 4.86 3.19
CA THR A 447 3.09 4.44 3.93
C THR A 447 3.45 4.20 5.40
N SER A 448 2.47 3.84 6.23
CA SER A 448 2.66 3.31 7.58
C SER A 448 2.14 1.88 7.71
N ASP A 449 2.52 1.19 8.77
CA ASP A 449 1.91 -0.07 9.20
C ASP A 449 1.17 0.02 10.56
N ASP A 450 0.58 -1.09 11.02
CA ASP A 450 -0.25 -1.13 12.25
C ASP A 450 0.55 -1.46 13.53
N THR A 451 1.89 -1.37 13.50
CA THR A 451 2.75 -1.67 14.65
C THR A 451 2.47 -0.70 15.80
N GLN A 452 1.90 -1.18 16.90
CA GLN A 452 1.49 -0.34 18.05
C GLN A 452 2.65 -0.01 19.00
N PHE A 453 2.67 1.21 19.52
CA PHE A 453 3.37 1.58 20.75
C PHE A 453 2.51 1.23 21.97
N ALA A 454 3.01 0.36 22.86
CA ALA A 454 2.31 -0.09 24.06
C ALA A 454 0.84 -0.52 23.80
N GLY A 455 0.60 -1.29 22.73
CA GLY A 455 -0.74 -1.69 22.31
C GLY A 455 -1.54 -2.49 23.36
N GLU A 456 -0.87 -3.25 24.23
CA GLU A 456 -1.53 -3.91 25.36
C GLU A 456 -2.12 -2.90 26.37
N PHE A 457 -1.55 -1.71 26.45
CA PHE A 457 -1.96 -0.65 27.38
C PHE A 457 -3.03 0.26 26.79
N PHE A 458 -2.86 0.70 25.53
CA PHE A 458 -3.77 1.65 24.88
C PHE A 458 -4.81 1.02 23.95
N GLY A 459 -4.64 -0.24 23.58
CA GLY A 459 -5.42 -0.88 22.51
C GLY A 459 -4.96 -0.40 21.13
N TYR A 460 -5.88 0.21 20.38
CA TYR A 460 -5.65 0.68 19.01
C TYR A 460 -5.56 2.20 18.95
N GLY A 461 -4.60 2.73 18.19
CA GLY A 461 -4.46 4.16 17.89
C GLY A 461 -3.04 4.69 18.02
N THR A 462 -2.14 3.91 18.62
CA THR A 462 -0.74 4.26 18.88
C THR A 462 0.23 3.65 17.86
N HIS A 463 -0.23 3.34 16.65
CA HIS A 463 0.55 2.66 15.63
C HIS A 463 1.19 3.61 14.61
N GLY A 464 2.14 3.06 13.86
CA GLY A 464 2.63 3.65 12.63
C GLY A 464 4.13 3.58 12.48
N ASP A 465 4.69 2.39 12.24
CA ASP A 465 6.04 2.34 11.69
C ASP A 465 5.97 2.86 10.25
N VAL A 466 6.85 3.81 9.90
CA VAL A 466 6.92 4.37 8.56
C VAL A 466 7.64 3.39 7.65
N ILE A 467 6.98 3.06 6.54
CA ILE A 467 7.49 2.16 5.52
C ILE A 467 7.81 2.99 4.28
N VAL A 468 9.08 2.90 3.86
CA VAL A 468 9.52 3.52 2.61
C VAL A 468 9.88 2.44 1.62
N MET A 469 9.16 2.45 0.50
CA MET A 469 9.38 1.54 -0.61
C MET A 469 9.98 2.30 -1.78
N ARG A 470 10.94 1.67 -2.47
CA ARG A 470 11.46 2.18 -3.74
C ARG A 470 10.84 1.38 -4.87
N GLY A 471 10.29 2.11 -5.83
CA GLY A 471 9.76 1.60 -7.07
C GLY A 471 10.67 1.96 -8.23
N THR A 472 10.71 1.09 -9.23
CA THR A 472 11.23 1.43 -10.55
C THR A 472 10.17 1.11 -11.57
N GLU A 473 10.18 1.83 -12.69
CA GLU A 473 9.52 1.34 -13.89
C GLU A 473 9.98 -0.10 -14.12
N LYS A 474 9.02 -1.00 -14.18
CA LYS A 474 9.28 -2.32 -14.71
C LYS A 474 9.67 -2.06 -16.15
N ALA A 475 10.93 -2.31 -16.50
CA ALA A 475 11.25 -2.60 -17.89
C ALA A 475 10.25 -3.69 -18.28
N GLY A 476 9.30 -3.34 -19.17
CA GLY A 476 8.05 -4.09 -19.37
C GLY A 476 8.31 -5.56 -19.19
N LYS A 477 7.83 -6.13 -18.08
CA LYS A 477 8.18 -7.51 -17.68
C LYS A 477 7.57 -8.43 -18.72
N THR A 478 8.34 -8.75 -19.74
CA THR A 478 8.01 -9.79 -20.71
C THR A 478 7.99 -11.11 -19.96
N TYR A 479 7.24 -12.09 -20.47
CA TYR A 479 7.12 -13.44 -19.91
C TYR A 479 8.48 -14.13 -19.62
N GLY A 480 9.58 -13.62 -20.20
CA GLY A 480 10.96 -13.95 -19.87
C GLY A 480 11.42 -13.68 -18.42
N ASP A 481 10.74 -12.82 -17.64
CA ASP A 481 11.08 -12.52 -16.23
C ASP A 481 10.12 -13.20 -15.21
N GLY A 482 9.20 -14.03 -15.70
CA GLY A 482 8.09 -14.61 -14.95
C GLY A 482 8.41 -15.85 -14.10
N VAL A 483 7.35 -16.43 -13.53
CA VAL A 483 7.38 -17.68 -12.74
C VAL A 483 7.89 -18.87 -13.58
N LEU A 484 7.76 -18.75 -14.91
CA LEU A 484 8.19 -19.69 -15.95
C LEU A 484 9.35 -19.14 -16.82
N SER A 485 10.17 -18.24 -16.27
CA SER A 485 11.31 -17.65 -16.99
C SER A 485 12.25 -18.73 -17.56
N HIS A 486 12.71 -18.49 -18.80
CA HIS A 486 13.72 -19.30 -19.46
C HIS A 486 15.07 -19.32 -18.72
N GLU A 487 15.30 -18.42 -17.77
CA GLU A 487 16.53 -18.30 -16.98
C GLU A 487 16.56 -19.19 -15.73
N LEU A 488 15.44 -19.83 -15.38
CA LEU A 488 15.36 -20.70 -14.22
C LEU A 488 16.20 -21.98 -14.42
N PRO A 489 16.87 -22.49 -13.36
CA PRO A 489 17.52 -23.79 -13.39
C PRO A 489 16.55 -24.89 -13.86
N ASP A 490 17.06 -25.86 -14.62
CA ASP A 490 16.30 -27.00 -15.17
C ASP A 490 15.15 -26.68 -16.14
N GLU A 491 15.01 -25.44 -16.62
CA GLU A 491 13.91 -25.09 -17.52
C GLU A 491 13.89 -25.92 -18.82
N LEU A 492 15.04 -26.13 -19.46
CA LEU A 492 15.12 -26.97 -20.66
C LEU A 492 14.63 -28.39 -20.39
N ARG A 493 14.86 -28.90 -19.17
CA ARG A 493 14.39 -30.23 -18.75
C ARG A 493 12.87 -30.23 -18.58
N ARG A 494 12.30 -29.19 -17.95
CA ARG A 494 10.85 -29.03 -17.80
C ARG A 494 10.16 -28.95 -19.17
N LEU A 495 10.68 -28.14 -20.09
CA LEU A 495 10.16 -28.01 -21.45
C LEU A 495 10.20 -29.37 -22.18
N ARG A 496 11.32 -30.08 -22.16
CA ARG A 496 11.43 -31.42 -22.79
C ARG A 496 10.49 -32.47 -22.19
N LEU A 497 10.17 -32.36 -20.90
CA LEU A 497 9.17 -33.22 -20.26
C LEU A 497 7.76 -32.87 -20.73
N LEU A 498 7.45 -31.57 -20.90
CA LEU A 498 6.18 -31.10 -21.47
C LEU A 498 6.02 -31.58 -22.92
N GLU A 499 7.07 -31.45 -23.74
CA GLU A 499 7.12 -31.95 -25.12
C GLU A 499 6.79 -33.45 -25.16
N GLN A 500 7.52 -34.28 -24.40
CA GLN A 500 7.27 -35.72 -24.35
C GLN A 500 5.85 -36.08 -23.87
N LEU A 501 5.30 -35.28 -22.96
CA LEU A 501 3.97 -35.49 -22.41
C LEU A 501 2.86 -35.18 -23.43
N LEU A 502 3.00 -34.09 -24.20
CA LEU A 502 1.93 -33.52 -25.01
C LEU A 502 2.09 -33.73 -26.53
N ASP A 503 3.31 -33.88 -27.04
CA ASP A 503 3.58 -34.00 -28.48
C ASP A 503 2.75 -35.08 -29.18
N PRO A 504 2.56 -36.31 -28.63
CA PRO A 504 1.75 -37.31 -29.33
C PRO A 504 0.32 -36.86 -29.63
N GLU A 505 -0.29 -36.11 -28.71
CA GLU A 505 -1.64 -35.57 -28.89
C GLU A 505 -1.62 -34.35 -29.81
N THR A 506 -0.69 -33.41 -29.59
CA THR A 506 -0.48 -32.23 -30.44
C THR A 506 -0.31 -32.64 -31.91
N THR A 507 0.61 -33.55 -32.23
CA THR A 507 0.89 -33.94 -33.62
C THR A 507 -0.27 -34.68 -34.26
N ARG A 508 -1.00 -35.51 -33.50
CA ARG A 508 -2.22 -36.20 -33.98
C ARG A 508 -3.29 -35.18 -34.36
N ILE A 509 -3.53 -34.22 -33.48
CA ILE A 509 -4.46 -33.11 -33.68
C ILE A 509 -4.10 -32.34 -34.96
N LEU A 510 -2.84 -31.94 -35.07
CA LEU A 510 -2.35 -31.20 -36.23
C LEU A 510 -2.49 -32.00 -37.54
N ASP A 511 -2.12 -33.29 -37.56
CA ASP A 511 -2.24 -34.15 -38.75
C ASP A 511 -3.69 -34.35 -39.22
N GLU A 512 -4.62 -34.57 -38.29
CA GLU A 512 -6.04 -34.74 -38.58
C GLU A 512 -6.70 -33.50 -39.19
N ARG A 513 -6.06 -32.33 -39.08
CA ARG A 513 -6.48 -31.08 -39.74
C ARG A 513 -5.99 -30.97 -41.18
N GLY A 514 -5.32 -32.01 -41.68
CA GLY A 514 -4.98 -32.17 -43.10
C GLY A 514 -3.79 -31.33 -43.53
N ILE A 515 -2.76 -31.20 -42.66
CA ILE A 515 -1.53 -30.47 -42.96
C ILE A 515 -0.96 -30.90 -44.32
N GLN A 516 -0.72 -29.90 -45.18
CA GLN A 516 -0.16 -30.09 -46.51
C GLN A 516 1.33 -29.76 -46.55
N PRO A 517 2.12 -30.42 -47.43
CA PRO A 517 3.56 -30.17 -47.54
C PRO A 517 3.96 -28.71 -47.83
N SER A 518 3.04 -27.90 -48.36
CA SER A 518 3.27 -26.52 -48.78
C SER A 518 2.79 -25.46 -47.78
N TRP A 519 2.30 -25.84 -46.60
CA TRP A 519 1.73 -24.89 -45.64
C TRP A 519 2.79 -23.98 -45.00
N ARG A 520 2.40 -22.74 -44.77
CA ARG A 520 3.11 -21.76 -43.96
C ARG A 520 2.53 -21.82 -42.55
N CYS A 521 3.34 -22.24 -41.60
CA CYS A 521 2.93 -22.44 -40.22
C CYS A 521 3.60 -21.41 -39.31
N LEU A 522 2.84 -20.88 -38.36
CA LEU A 522 3.33 -20.08 -37.24
C LEU A 522 3.18 -20.89 -35.96
N GLU A 523 4.26 -21.02 -35.20
CA GLU A 523 4.23 -21.51 -33.82
C GLU A 523 4.60 -20.38 -32.87
N ILE A 524 3.66 -20.03 -31.99
CA ILE A 524 3.80 -18.98 -31.00
C ILE A 524 4.24 -19.61 -29.69
N GLY A 525 5.32 -19.09 -29.09
CA GLY A 525 5.90 -19.61 -27.85
C GLY A 525 6.44 -21.03 -28.03
N ALA A 526 7.32 -21.20 -29.01
CA ALA A 526 7.83 -22.52 -29.42
C ALA A 526 8.71 -23.21 -28.35
N GLY A 527 9.16 -22.49 -27.32
CA GLY A 527 9.92 -23.05 -26.19
C GLY A 527 11.17 -23.82 -26.65
N ALA A 528 11.19 -25.15 -26.43
CA ALA A 528 12.28 -26.02 -26.87
C ALA A 528 12.12 -26.57 -28.30
N GLY A 529 11.01 -26.25 -28.99
CA GLY A 529 10.84 -26.34 -30.43
C GLY A 529 10.38 -27.69 -30.99
N SER A 530 9.85 -28.61 -30.20
CA SER A 530 9.46 -29.94 -30.72
C SER A 530 8.39 -29.87 -31.81
N VAL A 531 7.36 -29.04 -31.64
CA VAL A 531 6.29 -28.90 -32.64
C VAL A 531 6.81 -28.19 -33.89
N ALA A 532 7.71 -27.20 -33.74
CA ALA A 532 8.28 -26.45 -34.86
C ALA A 532 9.09 -27.36 -35.77
N ARG A 533 9.92 -28.21 -35.15
CA ARG A 533 10.69 -29.25 -35.85
C ARG A 533 9.77 -30.23 -36.57
N TRP A 534 8.73 -30.70 -35.89
CA TRP A 534 7.76 -31.62 -36.48
C TRP A 534 7.01 -30.98 -37.67
N LEU A 535 6.58 -29.73 -37.55
CA LEU A 535 5.95 -28.97 -38.63
C LEU A 535 6.90 -28.77 -39.81
N ALA A 536 8.20 -28.51 -39.55
CA ALA A 536 9.19 -28.32 -40.60
C ALA A 536 9.39 -29.59 -41.43
N ASP A 537 9.43 -30.75 -40.75
CA ASP A 537 9.50 -32.07 -41.40
C ASP A 537 8.21 -32.39 -42.19
N ARG A 538 7.05 -31.96 -41.67
CA ARG A 538 5.74 -32.22 -42.28
C ARG A 538 5.41 -31.32 -43.46
N CYS A 539 5.99 -30.12 -43.51
CA CYS A 539 5.79 -29.08 -44.52
C CYS A 539 7.06 -28.76 -45.33
N PRO A 540 7.70 -29.72 -46.01
CA PRO A 540 9.02 -29.54 -46.64
C PRO A 540 9.02 -28.58 -47.84
N GLN A 541 7.84 -28.22 -48.37
CA GLN A 541 7.67 -27.26 -49.47
C GLN A 541 7.11 -25.90 -48.99
N GLY A 542 6.81 -25.79 -47.70
CA GLY A 542 6.28 -24.60 -47.04
C GLY A 542 7.32 -23.90 -46.17
N THR A 543 6.86 -23.17 -45.17
CA THR A 543 7.73 -22.45 -44.21
C THR A 543 7.17 -22.56 -42.79
N VAL A 544 8.03 -22.74 -41.81
CA VAL A 544 7.66 -22.71 -40.39
C VAL A 544 8.34 -21.52 -39.74
N LEU A 545 7.57 -20.62 -39.15
CA LEU A 545 8.06 -19.55 -38.30
C LEU A 545 7.81 -19.94 -36.85
N ALA A 546 8.87 -20.26 -36.12
CA ALA A 546 8.83 -20.52 -34.69
C ALA A 546 9.20 -19.25 -33.93
N THR A 547 8.32 -18.80 -33.05
CA THR A 547 8.53 -17.57 -32.30
C THR A 547 8.53 -17.81 -30.79
N ASP A 548 9.35 -17.04 -30.08
CA ASP A 548 9.39 -17.05 -28.63
C ASP A 548 9.92 -15.70 -28.13
N LEU A 549 9.61 -15.32 -26.89
CA LEU A 549 10.25 -14.18 -26.24
C LEU A 549 11.73 -14.43 -25.96
N ASN A 550 12.09 -15.69 -25.72
CA ASN A 550 13.47 -16.13 -25.55
C ASN A 550 13.76 -17.38 -26.41
N PRO A 551 14.18 -17.19 -27.68
CA PRO A 551 14.37 -18.30 -28.60
C PRO A 551 15.64 -19.13 -28.34
N ARG A 552 16.30 -19.01 -27.19
CA ARG A 552 17.62 -19.60 -26.91
C ARG A 552 17.70 -21.13 -27.03
N PHE A 553 16.56 -21.82 -26.91
CA PHE A 553 16.48 -23.28 -27.02
C PHE A 553 16.07 -23.76 -28.41
N LEU A 554 15.70 -22.85 -29.31
CA LEU A 554 15.33 -23.15 -30.68
C LEU A 554 16.57 -23.24 -31.56
N ASP A 555 16.55 -24.18 -32.49
CA ASP A 555 17.64 -24.41 -33.45
C ASP A 555 17.11 -24.26 -34.87
N ALA A 556 17.32 -23.08 -35.45
CA ALA A 556 16.94 -22.79 -36.84
C ALA A 556 17.71 -23.64 -37.87
N SER A 557 18.82 -24.29 -37.47
CA SER A 557 19.58 -25.16 -38.38
C SER A 557 18.96 -26.55 -38.56
N TRP A 558 17.89 -26.87 -37.80
CA TRP A 558 17.21 -28.15 -37.88
C TRP A 558 16.71 -28.48 -39.29
N ALA A 559 16.10 -27.51 -39.98
CA ALA A 559 15.57 -27.69 -41.33
C ALA A 559 15.63 -26.38 -42.12
N PRO A 560 15.84 -26.43 -43.46
CA PRO A 560 16.01 -25.23 -44.28
C PRO A 560 14.75 -24.36 -44.41
N ASN A 561 13.58 -24.90 -44.05
CA ASN A 561 12.29 -24.23 -44.05
C ASN A 561 11.84 -23.76 -42.65
N LEU A 562 12.69 -23.87 -41.62
CA LEU A 562 12.41 -23.39 -40.26
C LEU A 562 13.11 -22.04 -40.01
N GLU A 563 12.32 -21.01 -39.72
CA GLU A 563 12.78 -19.70 -39.26
C GLU A 563 12.50 -19.57 -37.75
N VAL A 564 13.46 -19.04 -37.00
CA VAL A 564 13.31 -18.74 -35.58
C VAL A 564 13.36 -17.22 -35.38
N ARG A 565 12.41 -16.68 -34.62
CA ARG A 565 12.31 -15.25 -34.37
C ARG A 565 12.02 -14.94 -32.90
N GLN A 566 12.77 -14.01 -32.33
CA GLN A 566 12.38 -13.39 -31.07
C GLN A 566 11.17 -12.48 -31.33
N HIS A 567 10.05 -12.70 -30.63
CA HIS A 567 8.77 -12.05 -30.92
C HIS A 567 7.94 -11.98 -29.65
N ASP A 568 7.42 -10.80 -29.35
CA ASP A 568 6.39 -10.63 -28.32
C ASP A 568 5.00 -10.64 -28.97
N VAL A 569 4.27 -11.75 -28.82
CA VAL A 569 2.91 -11.90 -29.35
C VAL A 569 1.92 -10.86 -28.81
N THR A 570 2.23 -10.23 -27.67
CA THR A 570 1.36 -9.19 -27.10
C THR A 570 1.53 -7.84 -27.81
N ALA A 571 2.69 -7.56 -28.38
CA ALA A 571 3.06 -6.25 -28.92
C ALA A 571 3.26 -6.23 -30.45
N GLU A 572 3.61 -7.37 -31.04
CA GLU A 572 4.04 -7.46 -32.44
C GLU A 572 3.06 -8.30 -33.28
N ASP A 573 2.66 -7.77 -34.44
CA ASP A 573 1.67 -8.37 -35.35
C ASP A 573 2.30 -8.98 -36.61
N PHE A 574 1.57 -9.91 -37.23
CA PHE A 574 1.85 -10.40 -38.58
C PHE A 574 0.84 -9.85 -39.59
N PRO A 575 1.20 -9.76 -40.89
CA PRO A 575 0.23 -9.41 -41.91
C PRO A 575 -0.96 -10.40 -41.90
N PRO A 576 -2.20 -9.93 -42.17
CA PRO A 576 -3.34 -10.82 -42.34
C PRO A 576 -3.08 -11.87 -43.43
N GLU A 577 -3.69 -13.05 -43.32
CA GLU A 577 -3.63 -14.10 -44.36
C GLU A 577 -2.20 -14.62 -44.65
N SER A 578 -1.36 -14.64 -43.63
CA SER A 578 0.04 -15.06 -43.73
C SER A 578 0.25 -16.56 -43.53
N PHE A 579 -0.63 -17.26 -42.82
CA PHE A 579 -0.39 -18.64 -42.39
C PHE A 579 -1.60 -19.55 -42.67
N GLU A 580 -1.33 -20.77 -43.14
CA GLU A 580 -2.35 -21.82 -43.23
C GLU A 580 -2.59 -22.51 -41.88
N LEU A 581 -1.61 -22.42 -40.96
CA LEU A 581 -1.71 -22.93 -39.59
C LEU A 581 -1.07 -21.93 -38.61
N VAL A 582 -1.77 -21.63 -37.52
CA VAL A 582 -1.22 -20.97 -36.34
C VAL A 582 -1.40 -21.90 -35.14
N HIS A 583 -0.33 -22.16 -34.40
CA HIS A 583 -0.32 -23.03 -33.22
C HIS A 583 0.28 -22.30 -32.01
N ALA A 584 -0.28 -22.53 -30.83
CA ALA A 584 0.26 -22.08 -29.55
C ALA A 584 -0.02 -23.13 -28.47
N ARG A 585 0.96 -23.42 -27.59
CA ARG A 585 0.81 -24.38 -26.50
C ARG A 585 1.42 -23.87 -25.20
N ALA A 586 0.60 -23.79 -24.14
CA ALA A 586 0.95 -23.24 -22.83
C ALA A 586 1.49 -21.80 -22.90
N VAL A 587 0.78 -20.95 -23.64
CA VAL A 587 1.20 -19.56 -23.92
C VAL A 587 0.10 -18.58 -23.56
N VAL A 588 -1.10 -18.78 -24.10
CA VAL A 588 -2.17 -17.78 -24.13
C VAL A 588 -2.76 -17.56 -22.74
N THR A 589 -2.90 -18.61 -21.92
CA THR A 589 -3.38 -18.48 -20.53
C THR A 589 -2.55 -17.49 -19.70
N HIS A 590 -1.27 -17.30 -20.05
CA HIS A 590 -0.33 -16.42 -19.36
C HIS A 590 -0.30 -14.98 -19.91
N LEU A 591 -1.14 -14.65 -20.89
CA LEU A 591 -1.21 -13.32 -21.51
C LEU A 591 -2.34 -12.50 -20.90
N ARG A 592 -2.20 -11.17 -20.84
CA ARG A 592 -3.22 -10.27 -20.28
C ARG A 592 -4.48 -10.15 -21.15
N ASP A 593 -4.32 -10.15 -22.47
CA ASP A 593 -5.42 -10.05 -23.44
C ASP A 593 -5.55 -11.35 -24.24
N GLN A 594 -6.15 -12.34 -23.58
CA GLN A 594 -6.26 -13.70 -24.08
C GLN A 594 -7.21 -13.74 -25.30
N GLU A 595 -8.41 -13.14 -25.17
CA GLU A 595 -9.38 -13.00 -26.26
C GLU A 595 -8.83 -12.20 -27.44
N GLY A 596 -8.18 -11.06 -27.19
CA GLY A 596 -7.59 -10.26 -28.26
C GLY A 596 -6.44 -10.97 -28.96
N THR A 597 -5.68 -11.80 -28.23
CA THR A 597 -4.66 -12.67 -28.83
C THR A 597 -5.27 -13.73 -29.73
N VAL A 598 -6.35 -14.39 -29.31
CA VAL A 598 -7.11 -15.32 -30.17
C VAL A 598 -7.62 -14.60 -31.42
N ALA A 599 -8.18 -13.40 -31.26
CA ALA A 599 -8.70 -12.60 -32.37
C ALA A 599 -7.63 -12.14 -33.36
N ARG A 600 -6.42 -11.79 -32.88
CA ARG A 600 -5.27 -11.47 -33.75
C ARG A 600 -4.77 -12.70 -34.49
N ALA A 601 -4.55 -13.80 -33.78
CA ALA A 601 -4.10 -15.06 -34.39
C ALA A 601 -5.07 -15.53 -35.49
N ALA A 602 -6.38 -15.37 -35.28
CA ALA A 602 -7.40 -15.67 -36.29
C ALA A 602 -7.27 -14.82 -37.57
N LYS A 603 -6.83 -13.56 -37.47
CA LYS A 603 -6.62 -12.67 -38.63
C LYS A 603 -5.40 -13.07 -39.46
N TRP A 604 -4.37 -13.63 -38.83
CA TRP A 604 -3.16 -14.07 -39.52
C TRP A 604 -3.39 -15.32 -40.37
N LEU A 605 -4.49 -16.06 -40.15
CA LEU A 605 -4.84 -17.23 -40.95
C LEU A 605 -5.27 -16.86 -42.36
N THR A 606 -4.91 -17.65 -43.35
CA THR A 606 -5.54 -17.61 -44.69
C THR A 606 -7.00 -18.10 -44.61
N PRO A 607 -7.86 -17.77 -45.60
CA PRO A 607 -9.15 -18.43 -45.74
C PRO A 607 -8.97 -19.95 -45.79
N GLY A 608 -9.71 -20.67 -44.94
CA GLY A 608 -9.60 -22.12 -44.78
C GLY A 608 -8.47 -22.61 -43.86
N GLY A 609 -7.62 -21.73 -43.33
CA GLY A 609 -6.54 -22.07 -42.39
C GLY A 609 -7.03 -22.39 -40.98
N TRP A 610 -6.15 -22.97 -40.14
CA TRP A 610 -6.47 -23.47 -38.80
C TRP A 610 -5.72 -22.74 -37.69
N LEU A 611 -6.44 -22.37 -36.62
CA LEU A 611 -5.85 -21.98 -35.33
C LEU A 611 -5.97 -23.17 -34.38
N VAL A 612 -4.88 -23.52 -33.71
CA VAL A 612 -4.85 -24.55 -32.66
C VAL A 612 -4.20 -23.96 -31.41
N ILE A 613 -4.93 -23.96 -30.29
CA ILE A 613 -4.47 -23.46 -29.00
C ILE A 613 -4.58 -24.57 -27.97
N GLU A 614 -3.51 -24.82 -27.24
CA GLU A 614 -3.40 -25.88 -26.25
C GLU A 614 -3.03 -25.31 -24.87
N GLU A 615 -3.94 -25.36 -23.89
CA GLU A 615 -3.72 -24.72 -22.58
C GLU A 615 -4.08 -25.65 -21.41
N PRO A 616 -3.32 -25.61 -20.30
CA PRO A 616 -3.63 -26.35 -19.07
C PRO A 616 -4.72 -25.66 -18.25
N ASP A 617 -5.67 -26.44 -17.72
CA ASP A 617 -6.72 -26.07 -16.75
C ASP A 617 -6.55 -26.93 -15.49
N GLY A 618 -6.19 -26.31 -14.37
CA GLY A 618 -6.02 -27.00 -13.09
C GLY A 618 -7.35 -27.46 -12.50
N PHE A 619 -7.39 -28.65 -11.89
CA PHE A 619 -8.58 -29.08 -11.18
C PHE A 619 -8.78 -28.29 -9.87
N PRO A 620 -10.04 -28.05 -9.42
CA PRO A 620 -10.29 -27.34 -8.18
C PRO A 620 -9.56 -27.99 -7.01
N ARG A 621 -8.77 -27.22 -6.24
CA ARG A 621 -7.98 -27.79 -5.12
C ARG A 621 -8.81 -28.62 -4.15
N GLU A 622 -10.07 -28.27 -3.92
CA GLU A 622 -10.96 -28.95 -2.98
C GLU A 622 -11.31 -30.36 -3.44
N SER A 623 -11.10 -30.68 -4.72
CA SER A 623 -11.36 -32.01 -5.28
C SER A 623 -10.27 -33.03 -4.96
N SER A 624 -9.06 -32.59 -4.59
CA SER A 624 -7.98 -33.50 -4.19
C SER A 624 -8.23 -34.10 -2.80
N PRO A 625 -8.11 -35.42 -2.62
CA PRO A 625 -8.28 -36.06 -1.31
C PRO A 625 -7.09 -35.84 -0.36
N TYR A 626 -5.97 -35.26 -0.85
CA TYR A 626 -4.68 -35.18 -0.16
C TYR A 626 -4.46 -33.80 0.53
N PRO A 627 -4.60 -33.71 1.87
CA PRO A 627 -4.65 -32.41 2.56
C PRO A 627 -3.39 -31.55 2.47
N LYS A 628 -2.20 -32.16 2.48
CA LYS A 628 -0.94 -31.41 2.41
C LYS A 628 -0.65 -30.99 0.97
N PHE A 629 -1.01 -31.82 0.01
CA PHE A 629 -0.98 -31.47 -1.41
C PHE A 629 -1.93 -30.30 -1.73
N ARG A 630 -3.12 -30.24 -1.11
CA ARG A 630 -4.03 -29.08 -1.23
C ARG A 630 -3.41 -27.76 -0.75
N VAL A 631 -2.54 -27.80 0.26
CA VAL A 631 -1.83 -26.60 0.73
C VAL A 631 -0.86 -26.11 -0.33
N LEU A 632 -0.14 -27.02 -0.99
CA LEU A 632 0.76 -26.70 -2.10
C LEU A 632 -0.01 -26.15 -3.31
N THR A 633 -1.11 -26.80 -3.72
CA THR A 633 -1.91 -26.31 -4.86
C THR A 633 -2.59 -24.97 -4.56
N GLN A 634 -3.01 -24.71 -3.31
CA GLN A 634 -3.52 -23.40 -2.90
C GLN A 634 -2.45 -22.31 -2.96
N ALA A 635 -1.20 -22.65 -2.67
CA ALA A 635 -0.09 -21.70 -2.83
C ALA A 635 0.23 -21.44 -4.30
N PHE A 636 0.09 -22.44 -5.18
CA PHE A 636 0.16 -22.22 -6.63
C PHE A 636 -0.98 -21.33 -7.12
N GLU A 637 -2.23 -21.61 -6.74
CA GLU A 637 -3.36 -20.75 -7.07
C GLU A 637 -3.06 -19.30 -6.68
N ARG A 638 -2.62 -19.04 -5.44
CA ARG A 638 -2.25 -17.70 -4.99
C ARG A 638 -1.05 -17.10 -5.75
N LEU A 639 -0.04 -17.90 -6.09
CA LEU A 639 1.11 -17.45 -6.87
C LEU A 639 0.70 -17.00 -8.28
N PHE A 640 -0.27 -17.67 -8.89
CA PHE A 640 -0.79 -17.34 -10.22
C PHE A 640 -1.93 -16.31 -10.20
N ASP A 641 -2.69 -16.19 -9.10
CA ASP A 641 -3.80 -15.23 -8.88
C ASP A 641 -3.29 -13.78 -8.66
N THR A 642 -2.02 -13.61 -8.26
CA THR A 642 -1.35 -12.28 -8.23
C THR A 642 -1.01 -11.74 -9.63
N ARG A 643 -1.33 -12.50 -10.68
CA ARG A 643 -1.27 -12.08 -12.07
C ARG A 643 -2.64 -12.30 -12.67
N GLN A 644 -2.97 -11.54 -13.71
CA GLN A 644 -4.24 -11.65 -14.45
C GLN A 644 -4.37 -12.98 -15.23
N ASP A 645 -3.71 -14.06 -14.78
CA ASP A 645 -3.86 -15.42 -15.28
C ASP A 645 -5.25 -15.89 -14.80
N ASP A 646 -6.23 -16.00 -15.71
CA ASP A 646 -7.49 -16.70 -15.39
C ASP A 646 -7.22 -18.20 -15.59
N PRO A 647 -6.97 -18.99 -14.52
CA PRO A 647 -6.65 -20.41 -14.66
C PRO A 647 -7.82 -21.21 -15.25
N ARG A 648 -9.02 -20.64 -15.30
CA ARG A 648 -10.23 -21.24 -15.89
C ARG A 648 -10.44 -20.80 -17.34
N TRP A 649 -9.60 -19.92 -17.87
CA TRP A 649 -9.67 -19.43 -19.25
C TRP A 649 -9.65 -20.50 -20.33
N PRO A 650 -8.94 -21.64 -20.21
CA PRO A 650 -8.93 -22.66 -21.26
C PRO A 650 -10.33 -23.12 -21.70
N ARG A 651 -11.32 -23.07 -20.79
CA ARG A 651 -12.73 -23.41 -21.10
C ARG A 651 -13.43 -22.38 -21.98
N ARG A 652 -12.90 -21.15 -22.06
CA ARG A 652 -13.41 -20.04 -22.86
C ARG A 652 -12.83 -20.03 -24.28
N ILE A 653 -11.77 -20.78 -24.56
CA ILE A 653 -11.12 -20.81 -25.90
C ILE A 653 -12.13 -21.07 -27.03
N PRO A 654 -13.06 -22.05 -26.94
CA PRO A 654 -14.04 -22.28 -28.01
C PRO A 654 -14.94 -21.05 -28.27
N ALA A 655 -15.35 -20.35 -27.22
CA ALA A 655 -16.16 -19.14 -27.32
C ALA A 655 -15.35 -17.98 -27.91
N ALA A 656 -14.08 -17.83 -27.51
CA ALA A 656 -13.17 -16.82 -28.07
C ALA A 656 -12.92 -17.06 -29.57
N MET A 657 -12.72 -18.32 -29.99
CA MET A 657 -12.58 -18.68 -31.40
C MET A 657 -13.86 -18.37 -32.19
N ALA A 658 -15.03 -18.67 -31.63
CA ALA A 658 -16.31 -18.34 -32.27
C ALA A 658 -16.51 -16.83 -32.41
N ALA A 659 -16.18 -16.06 -31.37
CA ALA A 659 -16.23 -14.59 -31.39
C ALA A 659 -15.26 -13.99 -32.41
N ALA A 660 -14.11 -14.64 -32.66
CA ALA A 660 -13.15 -14.28 -33.69
C ALA A 660 -13.60 -14.68 -35.12
N GLY A 661 -14.78 -15.29 -35.27
CA GLY A 661 -15.35 -15.69 -36.57
C GLY A 661 -14.81 -17.00 -37.12
N LEU A 662 -14.15 -17.83 -36.29
CA LEU A 662 -13.73 -19.17 -36.69
C LEU A 662 -14.93 -20.14 -36.68
N VAL A 663 -14.89 -21.12 -37.57
CA VAL A 663 -15.87 -22.19 -37.74
C VAL A 663 -15.21 -23.56 -37.53
N ASP A 664 -15.95 -24.67 -37.65
CA ASP A 664 -15.44 -26.03 -37.44
C ASP A 664 -14.71 -26.19 -36.08
N ILE A 665 -15.21 -25.51 -35.05
CA ILE A 665 -14.60 -25.47 -33.72
C ILE A 665 -14.74 -26.82 -33.03
N GLY A 666 -13.63 -27.39 -32.58
CA GLY A 666 -13.58 -28.63 -31.85
C GLY A 666 -12.49 -28.62 -30.78
N PHE A 667 -12.51 -29.61 -29.88
CA PHE A 667 -11.50 -29.73 -28.85
C PHE A 667 -11.23 -31.19 -28.48
N SER A 668 -10.05 -31.44 -27.93
CA SER A 668 -9.64 -32.67 -27.26
C SER A 668 -9.13 -32.33 -25.86
N VAL A 669 -9.25 -33.25 -24.91
CA VAL A 669 -8.79 -33.05 -23.53
C VAL A 669 -7.89 -34.19 -23.12
N ARG A 670 -6.69 -33.86 -22.64
CA ARG A 670 -5.75 -34.81 -22.08
C ARG A 670 -5.64 -34.60 -20.57
N LEU A 671 -5.96 -35.63 -19.80
CA LEU A 671 -5.77 -35.60 -18.34
C LEU A 671 -4.28 -35.80 -17.99
N VAL A 672 -3.82 -35.09 -16.96
CA VAL A 672 -2.50 -35.24 -16.36
C VAL A 672 -2.68 -35.66 -14.90
N TRP A 673 -1.95 -36.69 -14.51
CA TRP A 673 -1.99 -37.27 -13.17
C TRP A 673 -0.57 -37.48 -12.63
N VAL A 674 -0.50 -37.71 -11.32
CA VAL A 674 0.71 -37.90 -10.51
C VAL A 674 0.50 -39.08 -9.56
N GLY A 675 1.59 -39.75 -9.16
CA GLY A 675 1.56 -40.94 -8.29
C GLY A 675 1.93 -42.26 -8.99
N ASP A 676 2.21 -42.23 -10.30
CA ASP A 676 2.61 -43.41 -11.10
C ASP A 676 4.09 -43.42 -11.49
N GLY A 677 4.86 -42.40 -11.11
CA GLY A 677 6.25 -42.19 -11.54
C GLY A 677 6.41 -41.84 -13.03
N GLY A 678 5.30 -41.64 -13.74
CA GLY A 678 5.25 -41.39 -15.18
C GLY A 678 5.72 -39.98 -15.56
N LEU A 679 5.57 -39.65 -16.85
CA LEU A 679 5.99 -38.34 -17.39
C LEU A 679 5.24 -37.17 -16.74
N GLY A 680 3.95 -37.36 -16.41
CA GLY A 680 3.14 -36.35 -15.73
C GLY A 680 3.74 -36.00 -14.37
N GLU A 681 4.05 -37.01 -13.55
CA GLU A 681 4.69 -36.80 -12.25
C GLU A 681 6.09 -36.19 -12.37
N GLN A 682 6.92 -36.65 -13.30
CA GLN A 682 8.26 -36.09 -13.50
C GLN A 682 8.20 -34.61 -13.90
N TRP A 683 7.26 -34.23 -14.76
CA TRP A 683 7.03 -32.84 -15.14
C TRP A 683 6.57 -32.02 -13.92
N TRP A 684 5.54 -32.50 -13.21
CA TRP A 684 4.95 -31.80 -12.06
C TRP A 684 5.98 -31.60 -10.93
N ARG A 685 6.78 -32.61 -10.60
CA ARG A 685 7.86 -32.50 -9.60
C ARG A 685 8.96 -31.52 -10.03
N THR A 686 9.30 -31.49 -11.31
CA THR A 686 10.27 -30.52 -11.84
C THR A 686 9.72 -29.11 -11.70
N PHE A 687 8.45 -28.91 -12.05
CA PHE A 687 7.74 -27.64 -11.92
C PHE A 687 7.64 -27.18 -10.46
N ILE A 688 7.21 -28.03 -9.52
CA ILE A 688 7.13 -27.68 -8.09
C ILE A 688 8.50 -27.20 -7.56
N ASN A 689 9.56 -27.95 -7.85
CA ASN A 689 10.89 -27.63 -7.35
C ASN A 689 11.44 -26.33 -7.94
N GLN A 690 11.14 -26.04 -9.20
CA GLN A 690 11.49 -24.77 -9.85
C GLN A 690 10.83 -23.57 -9.15
N LEU A 691 9.62 -23.77 -8.61
CA LEU A 691 8.84 -22.72 -7.96
C LEU A 691 9.11 -22.58 -6.46
N ARG A 692 9.77 -23.55 -5.83
CA ARG A 692 10.08 -23.58 -4.40
C ARG A 692 10.63 -22.24 -3.86
N PRO A 693 11.67 -21.61 -4.46
CA PRO A 693 12.20 -20.36 -3.91
C PRO A 693 11.19 -19.21 -3.87
N ARG A 694 10.22 -19.20 -4.79
CA ARG A 694 9.17 -18.18 -4.86
C ARG A 694 8.02 -18.49 -3.92
N LEU A 695 7.63 -19.76 -3.80
CA LEU A 695 6.59 -20.18 -2.87
C LEU A 695 6.99 -19.92 -1.41
N THR A 696 8.24 -20.23 -1.04
CA THR A 696 8.71 -20.07 0.34
C THR A 696 9.28 -18.68 0.62
N GLY A 697 10.01 -18.08 -0.33
CA GLY A 697 10.54 -16.72 -0.20
C GLY A 697 9.48 -15.61 -0.28
N GLY A 698 8.34 -15.87 -0.93
CA GLY A 698 7.20 -14.95 -1.03
C GLY A 698 6.20 -15.06 0.13
N GLY A 699 6.45 -15.90 1.14
CA GLY A 699 5.54 -16.10 2.28
C GLY A 699 4.24 -16.83 1.95
N LEU A 700 4.12 -17.44 0.75
CA LEU A 700 2.94 -18.22 0.35
C LEU A 700 2.90 -19.59 1.00
N LEU A 701 4.08 -20.17 1.30
CA LEU A 701 4.27 -21.38 2.08
C LEU A 701 5.43 -21.20 3.06
N THR A 702 5.34 -21.84 4.22
CA THR A 702 6.52 -22.11 5.04
C THR A 702 7.33 -23.26 4.46
N GLU A 703 8.63 -23.31 4.77
CA GLU A 703 9.50 -24.42 4.36
C GLU A 703 8.96 -25.77 4.89
N SER A 704 8.38 -25.78 6.09
CA SER A 704 7.74 -26.97 6.68
C SER A 704 6.50 -27.43 5.93
N GLU A 705 5.67 -26.51 5.42
CA GLU A 705 4.47 -26.87 4.64
C GLU A 705 4.85 -27.42 3.27
N PHE A 706 5.87 -26.84 2.64
CA PHE A 706 6.40 -27.35 1.37
C PHE A 706 6.92 -28.79 1.53
N GLU A 707 7.76 -29.06 2.53
CA GLU A 707 8.27 -30.41 2.79
C GLU A 707 7.16 -31.41 3.17
N ALA A 708 6.14 -30.96 3.90
CA ALA A 708 4.99 -31.80 4.22
C ALA A 708 4.19 -32.20 2.97
N ALA A 709 4.00 -31.28 2.02
CA ALA A 709 3.32 -31.57 0.75
C ALA A 709 4.15 -32.51 -0.13
N MET A 710 5.46 -32.29 -0.24
CA MET A 710 6.36 -33.18 -0.99
C MET A 710 6.39 -34.59 -0.40
N SER A 711 6.41 -34.71 0.93
CA SER A 711 6.33 -36.01 1.60
C SER A 711 5.00 -36.74 1.37
N GLU A 712 3.90 -36.03 1.14
CA GLU A 712 2.61 -36.65 0.79
C GLU A 712 2.62 -37.16 -0.65
N LEU A 713 3.25 -36.43 -1.57
CA LEU A 713 3.47 -36.85 -2.96
C LEU A 713 4.40 -38.07 -3.07
N ASP A 714 5.31 -38.26 -2.11
CA ASP A 714 6.22 -39.41 -2.03
C ASP A 714 5.58 -40.68 -1.45
N ASP A 715 4.34 -40.60 -0.94
CA ASP A 715 3.62 -41.77 -0.45
C ASP A 715 3.29 -42.73 -1.60
N PRO A 716 3.67 -44.02 -1.56
CA PRO A 716 3.30 -45.00 -2.59
C PRO A 716 1.79 -45.18 -2.82
N ALA A 717 0.95 -44.73 -1.89
CA ALA A 717 -0.51 -44.70 -2.03
C ALA A 717 -1.05 -43.38 -2.62
N PHE A 718 -0.19 -42.43 -2.94
CA PHE A 718 -0.57 -41.18 -3.59
C PHE A 718 -0.90 -41.43 -5.06
N PHE A 719 -2.08 -40.99 -5.51
CA PHE A 719 -2.46 -40.97 -6.92
C PHE A 719 -3.55 -39.90 -7.13
N ASP A 720 -3.27 -38.87 -7.93
CA ASP A 720 -4.19 -37.76 -8.14
C ASP A 720 -4.17 -37.21 -9.57
N MET A 721 -5.29 -36.62 -10.01
CA MET A 721 -5.40 -35.87 -11.26
C MET A 721 -5.17 -34.39 -10.95
N VAL A 722 -4.19 -33.79 -11.61
CA VAL A 722 -3.71 -32.44 -11.26
C VAL A 722 -4.16 -31.37 -12.23
N GLU A 723 -4.30 -31.70 -13.50
CA GLU A 723 -4.73 -30.76 -14.54
C GLU A 723 -5.31 -31.49 -15.76
N ALA A 724 -6.03 -30.75 -16.57
CA ALA A 724 -6.48 -31.15 -17.90
C ALA A 724 -5.89 -30.18 -18.94
N VAL A 725 -5.26 -30.71 -19.98
CA VAL A 725 -4.79 -29.90 -21.12
C VAL A 725 -5.86 -29.90 -22.19
N PHE A 726 -6.38 -28.72 -22.51
CA PHE A 726 -7.38 -28.48 -23.54
C PHE A 726 -6.69 -28.12 -24.85
N SER A 727 -6.83 -28.97 -25.86
CA SER A 727 -6.36 -28.69 -27.21
C SER A 727 -7.55 -28.32 -28.09
N VAL A 728 -7.72 -27.03 -28.37
CA VAL A 728 -8.88 -26.46 -29.08
C VAL A 728 -8.45 -26.00 -30.46
N TRP A 729 -9.27 -26.25 -31.47
CA TRP A 729 -9.02 -25.79 -32.84
C TRP A 729 -10.23 -25.08 -33.44
N GLY A 730 -9.97 -24.19 -34.38
CA GLY A 730 -10.98 -23.49 -35.17
C GLY A 730 -10.45 -23.13 -36.55
N ARG A 731 -11.31 -23.14 -37.55
CA ARG A 731 -10.98 -22.88 -38.96
C ARG A 731 -11.44 -21.49 -39.38
N ARG A 732 -10.60 -20.75 -40.08
CA ARG A 732 -11.06 -19.53 -40.75
C ARG A 732 -11.97 -19.92 -41.93
N PRO A 733 -13.16 -19.32 -42.09
CA PRO A 733 -14.02 -19.60 -43.24
C PRO A 733 -13.28 -19.42 -44.57
N GLY A 734 -13.54 -20.30 -45.54
CA GLY A 734 -13.04 -20.10 -46.90
C GLY A 734 -13.74 -18.92 -47.57
N ASN A 735 -13.08 -18.27 -48.53
CA ASN A 735 -13.76 -17.34 -49.41
C ASN A 735 -14.79 -18.15 -50.22
N GLU A 736 -16.08 -18.00 -49.95
CA GLU A 736 -17.10 -18.56 -50.82
C GLU A 736 -16.88 -17.97 -52.22
N ALA A 737 -16.49 -18.83 -53.16
CA ALA A 737 -16.71 -18.55 -54.56
C ALA A 737 -18.23 -18.44 -54.72
N GLY A 738 -18.71 -17.24 -55.02
CA GLY A 738 -20.07 -17.07 -55.51
C GLY A 738 -20.22 -17.92 -56.76
N ASP A 739 -20.87 -19.08 -56.62
CA ASP A 739 -21.95 -19.54 -57.49
C ASP A 739 -22.49 -20.89 -56.97
N LYS A 740 -23.80 -20.92 -56.71
CA LYS A 740 -24.70 -21.97 -57.19
C LYS A 740 -26.14 -21.46 -57.05
N SER A 741 -26.61 -20.93 -58.17
CA SER A 741 -28.00 -20.77 -58.62
C SER A 741 -29.02 -21.73 -58.02
#